data_AF-A0A1Z8A5X9-F1
#
_entry.id   AF-A0A1Z8A5X9-F1
#
_cell.length_a   1.000
_cell.length_b   1.000
_cell.length_c   1.000
_cell.angle_alpha   90.00
_cell.angle_beta   90.00
_cell.angle_gamma   90.00
#
_symmetry.space_group_name_H-M   'P 1'
#
loop_
_entity.id
_entity.type
_entity.pdbx_description
1 polymer ?
#
loop_
_entity_poly.entity_id
_entity_poly.type
_entity_poly.pdbx_seq_one_letter_code
_entity_poly.pdbx_strand_id
1 'polypeptide(L)'
;MAGNTSYSLPPWLLLLTLTIGLLISHLLLVPFNSQSLIPENITQVALNMTFEPEDTDVRLNTFLPKSNHRQTLINETNLAPNMEFHEQDNALGRLGNWAGTDQSRSVHYQAHLTTTATRYEIPSDLLIPEGYDSSLEAYLSATDAVQVKHPEIEQLWKNIAPKSDKHVLDVLGAIYDYTYNDITTVPFKGVTDSLTALRLGEASCNGKSRLFISLARLNNLPSRLVGGLILNTGTKKTSHQWVEVFINNYWVPFGPTNGYFAELPSHYLELYRGDLSLFKHNRNINFDYAFTISQDTISPALYQHQEPSVAKNINAAVLLQNLGLNPKTTSIFLLFPLCTLLITFLRNVVGLKTFGIFMPMLVAAACFSIGLTLGLISFLSVLLLAFIFHALLDKLHILKVARLASIITIITLLFIVTLYFIDIKHHEQFGMLTLFPVVIISFVAERLHQLSAENNWSDMVSISIGTVFTIVMCFLIFNSILLQGIFALYPELLLLVLSIQMYIGSWSGIRLSEIIRFKNLLLLDANAVVGINSRNRDFVYKHNKKSLLTLAADKLAAKVALQKFNIPVPDTLASCSEHKEIEQMMLMIQDLSRFVIKPNKGSQGNGILVIIDKDDDLYISASGKKWNNTAIRQHINEILSGIYSQDGDTDTAYIEPLIQQHTSLQCLAPYGLSDIRIVAGKGKLISAMLRMPTKRSSGKANLHQGAVGVAIDLDTGITTRCSIKGQSITHHPDNGECLVGVSIPFWNEITTMAEDSYRAIPLGYLGVDVCLDKDKGPLILEVNGRPGLEIQNVHNRGFGNELSSSINAS
;
A
#
# COMPACT_ATOMS: atom_id res chain seq x y z
N MET A 1 2.14 -27.84 -42.94
CA MET A 1 2.93 -26.93 -43.79
C MET A 1 3.75 -26.02 -42.88
N ALA A 2 5.07 -26.04 -43.05
CA ALA A 2 6.01 -25.21 -42.29
C ALA A 2 5.98 -23.78 -42.81
N GLY A 3 5.24 -22.91 -42.13
CA GLY A 3 5.30 -21.46 -42.35
C GLY A 3 6.51 -20.88 -41.64
N ASN A 4 7.32 -20.13 -42.38
CA ASN A 4 8.35 -19.23 -41.86
C ASN A 4 7.74 -18.32 -40.78
N THR A 5 7.84 -18.72 -39.53
CA THR A 5 7.70 -17.82 -38.39
C THR A 5 9.12 -17.37 -38.08
N SER A 6 9.44 -16.13 -38.43
CA SER A 6 10.56 -15.46 -37.78
C SER A 6 10.28 -15.53 -36.29
N TYR A 7 11.05 -16.34 -35.56
CA TYR A 7 10.98 -16.40 -34.11
C TYR A 7 11.48 -15.07 -33.57
N SER A 8 10.63 -14.04 -33.60
CA SER A 8 10.87 -12.81 -32.87
C SER A 8 10.92 -13.19 -31.40
N LEU A 9 12.05 -12.91 -30.75
CA LEU A 9 12.22 -13.12 -29.32
C LEU A 9 11.05 -12.42 -28.60
N PRO A 10 10.44 -13.08 -27.59
CA PRO A 10 9.32 -12.48 -26.90
C PRO A 10 9.74 -11.14 -26.26
N PRO A 11 8.87 -10.10 -26.26
CA PRO A 11 9.24 -8.76 -25.83
C PRO A 11 9.85 -8.67 -24.42
N TRP A 12 9.38 -9.52 -23.49
CA TRP A 12 9.92 -9.57 -22.13
C TRP A 12 11.40 -10.05 -22.11
N LEU A 13 11.79 -10.94 -23.02
CA LEU A 13 13.16 -11.47 -23.11
C LEU A 13 14.10 -10.43 -23.72
N LEU A 14 13.64 -9.68 -24.72
CA LEU A 14 14.37 -8.51 -25.23
C LEU A 14 14.62 -7.49 -24.12
N LEU A 15 13.58 -7.15 -23.36
CA LEU A 15 13.70 -6.25 -22.22
C LEU A 15 14.64 -6.80 -21.14
N LEU A 16 14.60 -8.10 -20.86
CA LEU A 16 15.53 -8.76 -19.93
C LEU A 16 16.98 -8.63 -20.40
N THR A 17 17.26 -8.90 -21.68
CA THR A 17 18.61 -8.77 -22.23
C THR A 17 19.12 -7.34 -22.19
N LEU A 18 18.26 -6.36 -22.52
CA LEU A 18 18.58 -4.94 -22.39
C LEU A 18 18.90 -4.57 -20.94
N THR A 19 18.08 -5.05 -19.99
CA THR A 19 18.25 -4.79 -18.56
C THR A 19 19.57 -5.35 -18.04
N ILE A 20 19.91 -6.59 -18.42
CA ILE A 20 21.19 -7.21 -18.04
C ILE A 20 22.36 -6.42 -18.63
N GLY A 21 22.27 -5.98 -19.89
CA GLY A 21 23.30 -5.15 -20.52
C GLY A 21 23.51 -3.82 -19.80
N LEU A 22 22.43 -3.13 -19.43
CA LEU A 22 22.48 -1.89 -18.65
C LEU A 22 23.05 -2.10 -17.25
N LEU A 23 22.62 -3.16 -16.56
CA LEU A 23 23.13 -3.48 -15.22
C LEU A 23 24.63 -3.80 -15.24
N ILE A 24 25.10 -4.56 -16.23
CA ILE A 24 26.54 -4.84 -16.40
C ILE A 24 27.30 -3.53 -16.68
N SER A 25 26.80 -2.68 -17.58
CA SER A 25 27.43 -1.38 -17.87
C SER A 25 27.48 -0.49 -16.62
N HIS A 26 26.42 -0.48 -15.81
CA HIS A 26 26.37 0.25 -14.55
C HIS A 26 27.45 -0.27 -13.60
N LEU A 27 27.49 -1.58 -13.34
CA LEU A 27 28.48 -2.18 -12.43
C LEU A 27 29.94 -1.98 -12.88
N LEU A 28 30.17 -1.80 -14.19
CA LEU A 28 31.49 -1.45 -14.73
C LEU A 28 31.86 0.03 -14.49
N LEU A 29 30.88 0.94 -14.46
CA LEU A 29 31.09 2.38 -14.25
C LEU A 29 31.13 2.75 -12.76
N VAL A 30 30.28 2.11 -11.95
CA VAL A 30 30.15 2.33 -10.51
C VAL A 30 30.24 0.96 -9.81
N PRO A 31 31.43 0.59 -9.31
CA PRO A 31 31.62 -0.68 -8.61
C PRO A 31 30.70 -0.79 -7.38
N PHE A 32 30.24 -2.01 -7.11
CA PHE A 32 29.40 -2.29 -5.96
C PHE A 32 30.10 -1.93 -4.64
N ASN A 33 29.50 -1.02 -3.87
CA ASN A 33 29.92 -0.69 -2.51
C ASN A 33 28.95 -1.32 -1.50
N SER A 34 29.42 -2.34 -0.77
CA SER A 34 28.61 -3.02 0.25
C SER A 34 28.17 -2.08 1.39
N GLN A 35 28.96 -1.03 1.70
CA GLN A 35 28.65 -0.10 2.77
C GLN A 35 27.38 0.73 2.48
N SER A 36 27.08 1.00 1.20
CA SER A 36 25.89 1.77 0.80
C SER A 36 24.57 1.04 1.03
N LEU A 37 24.62 -0.29 1.26
CA LEU A 37 23.45 -1.12 1.56
C LEU A 37 23.30 -1.48 3.04
N ILE A 38 24.32 -1.26 3.86
CA ILE A 38 24.26 -1.53 5.30
C ILE A 38 23.39 -0.45 5.94
N PRO A 39 22.32 -0.81 6.67
CA PRO A 39 21.46 0.17 7.33
C PRO A 39 22.26 1.04 8.31
N GLU A 40 22.11 2.36 8.20
CA GLU A 40 22.69 3.32 9.15
C GLU A 40 21.58 3.94 10.00
N ASN A 41 21.91 4.22 11.27
CA ASN A 41 21.02 4.94 12.16
C ASN A 41 21.23 6.45 11.95
N ILE A 42 20.27 7.08 11.29
CA ILE A 42 20.21 8.54 11.23
C ILE A 42 19.50 9.03 12.49
N THR A 43 20.12 10.01 13.14
CA THR A 43 19.46 10.76 14.20
C THR A 43 18.90 12.06 13.63
N GLN A 44 17.60 12.26 13.82
CA GLN A 44 16.95 13.55 13.62
C GLN A 44 16.95 14.33 14.94
N VAL A 45 17.47 15.55 14.90
CA VAL A 45 17.45 16.51 16.01
C VAL A 45 16.60 17.70 15.58
N ALA A 46 15.44 17.86 16.21
CA ALA A 46 14.60 19.03 16.06
C ALA A 46 14.74 19.94 17.28
N LEU A 47 15.01 21.22 17.06
CA LEU A 47 15.05 22.30 18.04
C LEU A 47 13.84 23.21 17.80
N ASN A 48 12.93 23.18 18.76
CA ASN A 48 11.77 24.07 18.80
C ASN A 48 12.06 25.18 19.81
N MET A 49 11.99 26.42 19.35
CA MET A 49 12.14 27.60 20.18
C MET A 49 10.87 28.45 20.05
N THR A 50 10.31 28.87 21.19
CA THR A 50 9.09 29.67 21.27
C THR A 50 9.35 30.90 22.11
N PHE A 51 8.74 32.01 21.72
CA PHE A 51 8.91 33.30 22.40
C PHE A 51 7.68 34.19 22.18
N GLU A 52 7.42 35.04 23.16
CA GLU A 52 6.33 36.02 23.18
C GLU A 52 6.94 37.42 23.38
N PRO A 53 7.39 38.08 22.29
CA PRO A 53 7.89 39.44 22.38
C PRO A 53 6.77 40.42 22.76
N GLU A 54 7.06 41.30 23.74
CA GLU A 54 6.24 42.45 24.14
C GLU A 54 6.80 43.72 23.48
N ASP A 55 6.34 44.06 22.26
CA ASP A 55 6.73 45.26 21.50
C ASP A 55 8.25 45.44 21.27
N THR A 56 9.01 44.35 21.29
CA THR A 56 10.47 44.35 21.02
C THR A 56 10.84 43.40 19.89
N ASP A 57 11.83 43.77 19.09
CA ASP A 57 12.48 42.87 18.14
C ASP A 57 13.01 41.61 18.83
N VAL A 58 12.97 40.47 18.15
CA VAL A 58 13.51 39.21 18.67
C VAL A 58 14.90 38.97 18.11
N ARG A 59 15.88 38.75 18.97
CA ARG A 59 17.23 38.30 18.58
C ARG A 59 17.60 37.05 19.36
N LEU A 60 17.92 35.99 18.64
CA LEU A 60 18.21 34.68 19.20
C LEU A 60 19.40 34.03 18.51
N ASN A 61 20.37 33.59 19.29
CA ASN A 61 21.55 32.92 18.79
C ASN A 61 21.73 31.57 19.50
N THR A 62 22.04 30.53 18.74
CA THR A 62 22.40 29.21 19.28
C THR A 62 23.42 28.49 18.40
N PHE A 63 24.03 27.44 18.94
CA PHE A 63 24.97 26.61 18.20
C PHE A 63 24.26 25.48 17.45
N LEU A 64 24.61 25.32 16.18
CA LEU A 64 24.03 24.32 15.29
C LEU A 64 25.02 23.18 15.01
N PRO A 65 24.52 21.98 14.67
CA PRO A 65 25.36 20.87 14.27
C PRO A 65 26.27 21.24 13.09
N LYS A 66 27.51 20.75 13.16
CA LYS A 66 28.53 20.92 12.11
C LYS A 66 29.25 19.59 11.86
N SER A 67 29.47 19.25 10.59
CA SER A 67 30.22 18.03 10.25
C SER A 67 31.66 18.09 10.75
N ASN A 68 32.13 17.00 11.36
CA ASN A 68 33.51 16.81 11.80
C ASN A 68 33.90 15.32 11.65
N HIS A 69 35.05 14.92 12.20
CA HIS A 69 35.52 13.53 12.10
C HIS A 69 34.62 12.47 12.75
N ARG A 70 33.72 12.86 13.66
CA ARG A 70 32.78 11.96 14.36
C ARG A 70 31.34 12.08 13.90
N GLN A 71 30.92 13.26 13.46
CA GLN A 71 29.53 13.54 13.14
C GLN A 71 29.41 14.10 11.72
N THR A 72 28.41 13.63 10.98
CA THR A 72 28.15 14.06 9.60
C THR A 72 26.74 14.64 9.53
N LEU A 73 26.64 15.93 9.19
CA LEU A 73 25.38 16.58 8.88
C LEU A 73 24.93 16.16 7.48
N ILE A 74 23.72 15.61 7.37
CA ILE A 74 23.17 15.06 6.12
C ILE A 74 22.31 16.12 5.43
N ASN A 75 21.34 16.67 6.15
CA ASN A 75 20.50 17.77 5.71
C ASN A 75 19.97 18.55 6.92
N GLU A 76 19.41 19.73 6.65
CA GLU A 76 18.78 20.56 7.65
C GLU A 76 17.65 21.39 7.05
N THR A 77 16.69 21.76 7.90
CA THR A 77 15.56 22.63 7.55
C THR A 77 15.40 23.68 8.64
N ASN A 78 15.20 24.92 8.23
CA ASN A 78 14.97 26.05 9.12
C ASN A 78 13.63 26.71 8.74
N LEU A 79 12.65 26.60 9.64
CA LEU A 79 11.34 27.23 9.52
C LEU A 79 11.21 28.28 10.63
N ALA A 80 11.41 29.54 10.28
CA ALA A 80 11.34 30.67 11.21
C ALA A 80 10.51 31.80 10.58
N PRO A 81 9.16 31.74 10.68
CA PRO A 81 8.28 32.75 10.10
C PRO A 81 8.61 34.15 10.64
N ASN A 82 8.65 35.14 9.75
CA ASN A 82 8.94 36.54 10.08
C ASN A 82 10.31 36.77 10.76
N MET A 83 11.32 35.95 10.45
CA MET A 83 12.70 36.14 10.93
C MET A 83 13.72 35.99 9.81
N GLU A 84 14.75 36.82 9.83
CA GLU A 84 15.96 36.66 9.04
C GLU A 84 16.92 35.69 9.74
N PHE A 85 17.56 34.81 8.97
CA PHE A 85 18.52 33.84 9.46
C PHE A 85 19.91 34.10 8.90
N HIS A 86 20.89 34.21 9.78
CA HIS A 86 22.30 34.34 9.43
C HIS A 86 23.14 33.32 10.19
N GLU A 87 24.02 32.63 9.48
CA GLU A 87 24.96 31.69 10.08
C GLU A 87 26.40 32.23 10.07
N GLN A 88 27.17 31.85 11.08
CA GLN A 88 28.59 32.16 11.17
C GLN A 88 29.36 30.97 11.72
N ASP A 89 30.40 30.56 11.00
CA ASP A 89 31.33 29.52 11.42
C ASP A 89 32.58 30.11 12.06
N ASN A 90 32.97 29.57 13.22
CA ASN A 90 34.23 29.92 13.88
C ASN A 90 34.87 28.71 14.58
N ALA A 91 35.98 28.93 15.29
CA ALA A 91 36.71 27.87 16.01
C ALA A 91 35.92 27.27 17.19
N LEU A 92 34.90 27.98 17.69
CA LEU A 92 34.06 27.55 18.81
C LEU A 92 32.88 26.72 18.33
N GLY A 93 32.38 26.92 17.10
CA GLY A 93 31.27 26.16 16.55
C GLY A 93 30.59 26.88 15.37
N ARG A 94 29.46 26.33 14.93
CA ARG A 94 28.56 26.95 13.93
C ARG A 94 27.45 27.68 14.67
N LEU A 95 27.39 29.00 14.53
CA LEU A 95 26.42 29.86 15.22
C LEU A 95 25.29 30.23 14.27
N GLY A 96 24.06 29.86 14.62
CA GLY A 96 22.84 30.34 13.95
C GLY A 96 22.29 31.57 14.68
N ASN A 97 21.98 32.62 13.93
CA ASN A 97 21.43 33.87 14.44
C ASN A 97 20.10 34.14 13.74
N TRP A 98 19.04 34.33 14.53
CA TRP A 98 17.73 34.74 14.06
C TRP A 98 17.41 36.14 14.55
N ALA A 99 17.01 37.01 13.63
CA ALA A 99 16.56 38.37 13.90
C ALA A 99 15.16 38.56 13.33
N GLY A 100 14.20 38.95 14.16
CA GLY A 100 12.80 39.13 13.76
C GLY A 100 12.15 40.31 14.48
N THR A 101 10.87 40.53 14.22
CA THR A 101 10.08 41.62 14.79
C THR A 101 9.24 41.13 15.98
N ASP A 102 8.42 42.02 16.54
CA ASP A 102 7.37 41.75 17.53
C ASP A 102 6.30 40.73 17.09
N GLN A 103 6.23 40.39 15.80
CA GLN A 103 5.32 39.38 15.25
C GLN A 103 5.93 37.98 15.22
N SER A 104 7.24 37.85 15.45
CA SER A 104 7.92 36.55 15.46
C SER A 104 7.51 35.78 16.72
N ARG A 105 7.13 34.50 16.57
CA ARG A 105 6.66 33.65 17.70
C ARG A 105 7.48 32.37 17.91
N SER A 106 8.14 31.86 16.87
CA SER A 106 8.80 30.57 16.95
C SER A 106 9.88 30.37 15.89
N VAL A 107 10.86 29.54 16.23
CA VAL A 107 11.84 28.97 15.31
C VAL A 107 11.79 27.45 15.41
N HIS A 108 11.69 26.78 14.27
CA HIS A 108 11.79 25.34 14.13
C HIS A 108 13.01 25.00 13.27
N TYR A 109 14.08 24.54 13.92
CA TYR A 109 15.27 24.05 13.24
C TYR A 109 15.34 22.54 13.36
N GLN A 110 15.61 21.84 12.26
CA GLN A 110 15.73 20.39 12.24
C GLN A 110 16.96 19.99 11.44
N ALA A 111 17.71 19.01 11.95
CA ALA A 111 18.88 18.45 11.31
C ALA A 111 18.85 16.92 11.35
N HIS A 112 19.25 16.26 10.26
CA HIS A 112 19.54 14.83 10.26
C HIS A 112 21.03 14.60 10.18
N LEU A 113 21.53 13.70 11.02
CA LEU A 113 22.96 13.46 11.17
C LEU A 113 23.28 12.04 11.59
N THR A 114 24.49 11.60 11.27
CA THR A 114 25.09 10.36 11.80
C THR A 114 26.25 10.71 12.73
N THR A 115 26.49 9.86 13.71
CA THR A 115 27.53 10.05 14.73
C THR A 115 28.26 8.73 15.00
N THR A 116 29.56 8.79 15.24
CA THR A 116 30.43 7.63 15.48
C THR A 116 31.11 7.71 16.84
N ALA A 117 31.31 6.56 17.48
CA ALA A 117 32.02 6.49 18.75
C ALA A 117 33.53 6.63 18.52
N THR A 118 34.23 7.19 19.50
CA THR A 118 35.70 7.27 19.50
C THR A 118 36.23 6.84 20.86
N ARG A 119 37.27 6.02 20.86
CA ARG A 119 37.98 5.58 22.05
C ARG A 119 39.48 5.75 21.83
N TYR A 120 40.16 6.23 22.85
CA TYR A 120 41.59 6.44 22.86
C TYR A 120 42.24 5.54 23.91
N GLU A 121 43.42 5.02 23.59
CA GLU A 121 44.28 4.32 24.54
C GLU A 121 45.41 5.26 24.93
N ILE A 122 45.53 5.57 26.22
CA ILE A 122 46.58 6.43 26.76
C ILE A 122 47.71 5.52 27.28
N PRO A 123 48.92 5.59 26.71
CA PRO A 123 50.04 4.78 27.19
C PRO A 123 50.39 5.12 28.64
N SER A 124 50.67 4.09 29.43
CA SER A 124 51.01 4.21 30.87
C SER A 124 52.33 4.94 31.14
N ASP A 125 53.24 4.93 30.18
CA ASP A 125 54.56 5.54 30.24
C ASP A 125 54.59 6.96 29.65
N LEU A 126 53.44 7.47 29.18
CA LEU A 126 53.37 8.78 28.55
C LEU A 126 53.57 9.90 29.59
N LEU A 127 54.64 10.67 29.43
CA LEU A 127 55.00 11.78 30.31
C LEU A 127 54.23 13.06 29.96
N ILE A 128 53.95 13.87 30.99
CA ILE A 128 53.41 15.23 30.83
C ILE A 128 54.53 16.13 30.25
N PRO A 129 54.30 16.81 29.11
CA PRO A 129 55.26 17.75 28.54
C PRO A 129 55.62 18.90 29.50
N GLU A 130 56.87 19.37 29.46
CA GLU A 130 57.31 20.53 30.25
C GLU A 130 56.73 21.85 29.73
N GLY A 131 56.32 21.90 28.46
CA GLY A 131 55.75 23.08 27.83
C GLY A 131 55.00 22.77 26.53
N TYR A 132 54.20 23.75 26.11
CA TYR A 132 53.36 23.68 24.91
C TYR A 132 53.59 24.91 24.03
N ASP A 133 53.15 24.84 22.78
CA ASP A 133 53.06 26.02 21.91
C ASP A 133 52.09 27.06 22.51
N SER A 134 52.37 28.34 22.24
CA SER A 134 51.58 29.52 22.60
C SER A 134 50.10 29.40 22.23
N SER A 135 49.77 28.66 21.17
CA SER A 135 48.38 28.37 20.77
C SER A 135 47.57 27.61 21.84
N LEU A 136 48.24 26.94 22.79
CA LEU A 136 47.61 26.17 23.86
C LEU A 136 47.55 26.88 25.20
N GLU A 137 48.17 28.05 25.35
CA GLU A 137 48.28 28.79 26.61
C GLU A 137 46.89 29.15 27.21
N ALA A 138 45.93 29.47 26.34
CA ALA A 138 44.55 29.73 26.73
C ALA A 138 43.85 28.52 27.40
N TYR A 139 44.29 27.30 27.08
CA TYR A 139 43.74 26.06 27.65
C TYR A 139 44.46 25.59 28.91
N LEU A 140 45.50 26.30 29.35
CA LEU A 140 46.20 26.13 30.63
C LEU A 140 45.82 27.21 31.66
N SER A 141 45.39 28.38 31.17
CA SER A 141 45.07 29.54 31.99
C SER A 141 43.79 29.37 32.82
N ALA A 142 43.69 30.07 33.95
CA ALA A 142 42.46 30.12 34.74
C ALA A 142 41.40 31.02 34.07
N THR A 143 40.13 30.76 34.36
CA THR A 143 38.99 31.64 34.02
C THR A 143 38.14 31.87 35.26
N ASP A 144 37.19 32.81 35.20
CA ASP A 144 36.30 33.11 36.33
C ASP A 144 35.53 31.87 36.83
N ALA A 145 35.22 30.92 35.94
CA ALA A 145 34.51 29.69 36.28
C ALA A 145 35.42 28.45 36.46
N VAL A 146 36.71 28.56 36.10
CA VAL A 146 37.72 27.49 36.15
C VAL A 146 38.95 28.02 36.88
N GLN A 147 38.94 27.88 38.21
CA GLN A 147 39.99 28.37 39.08
C GLN A 147 41.08 27.30 39.27
N VAL A 148 42.29 27.57 38.77
CA VAL A 148 43.38 26.59 38.73
C VAL A 148 44.29 26.65 39.96
N LYS A 149 44.94 27.79 40.21
CA LYS A 149 45.92 28.00 41.30
C LYS A 149 45.26 28.50 42.60
N HIS A 150 44.04 28.06 42.89
CA HIS A 150 43.35 28.43 44.12
C HIS A 150 43.80 27.52 45.27
N PRO A 151 44.04 28.02 46.50
CA PRO A 151 44.58 27.22 47.61
C PRO A 151 43.78 25.94 47.92
N GLU A 152 42.44 25.98 47.82
CA GLU A 152 41.59 24.80 48.02
C GLU A 152 41.74 23.74 46.92
N ILE A 153 41.96 24.17 45.66
CA ILE A 153 42.16 23.26 44.52
C ILE A 153 43.55 22.62 44.62
N GLU A 154 44.57 23.38 44.99
CA GLU A 154 45.91 22.85 45.26
C GLU A 154 45.92 21.88 46.45
N GLN A 155 45.16 22.18 47.50
CA GLN A 155 45.01 21.30 48.66
C GLN A 155 44.28 20.01 48.28
N LEU A 156 43.22 20.09 47.47
CA LEU A 156 42.57 18.91 46.93
C LEU A 156 43.57 18.05 46.15
N TRP A 157 44.34 18.67 45.24
CA TRP A 157 45.31 17.93 44.42
C TRP A 157 46.33 17.19 45.29
N LYS A 158 46.87 17.83 46.34
CA LYS A 158 47.78 17.16 47.29
C LYS A 158 47.17 15.92 47.97
N ASN A 159 45.85 15.87 48.14
CA ASN A 159 45.16 14.76 48.78
C ASN A 159 44.89 13.60 47.81
N ILE A 160 44.59 13.90 46.54
CA ILE A 160 44.19 12.88 45.54
C ILE A 160 45.31 12.50 44.57
N ALA A 161 46.45 13.22 44.58
CA ALA A 161 47.53 13.00 43.64
C ALA A 161 48.03 11.54 43.68
N PRO A 162 48.30 10.93 42.50
CA PRO A 162 48.86 9.60 42.42
C PRO A 162 50.32 9.56 42.93
N LYS A 163 50.87 8.36 43.11
CA LYS A 163 52.28 8.19 43.54
C LYS A 163 53.29 8.82 42.58
N SER A 164 52.95 8.93 41.30
CA SER A 164 53.72 9.59 40.25
C SER A 164 52.82 10.58 39.51
N ASP A 165 53.09 11.87 39.65
CA ASP A 165 52.39 12.96 38.97
C ASP A 165 53.01 13.30 37.60
N LYS A 166 53.98 12.49 37.15
CA LYS A 166 54.69 12.70 35.88
C LYS A 166 54.02 12.07 34.67
N HIS A 167 53.19 11.03 34.86
CA HIS A 167 52.54 10.33 33.75
C HIS A 167 51.12 10.84 33.55
N VAL A 168 50.74 11.04 32.29
CA VAL A 168 49.43 11.54 31.88
C VAL A 168 48.31 10.62 32.38
N LEU A 169 48.47 9.31 32.25
CA LEU A 169 47.46 8.33 32.64
C LEU A 169 47.19 8.35 34.16
N ASP A 170 48.25 8.37 34.97
CA ASP A 170 48.15 8.40 36.43
C ASP A 170 47.42 9.66 36.91
N VAL A 171 47.80 10.82 36.37
CA VAL A 171 47.20 12.11 36.74
C VAL A 171 45.73 12.19 36.30
N LEU A 172 45.43 11.85 35.06
CA LEU A 172 44.04 11.88 34.57
C LEU A 172 43.17 10.83 35.25
N GLY A 173 43.72 9.67 35.60
CA GLY A 173 43.04 8.65 36.40
C GLY A 173 42.59 9.20 37.75
N ALA A 174 43.49 9.81 38.52
CA ALA A 174 43.17 10.41 39.81
C ALA A 174 42.13 11.54 39.72
N ILE A 175 42.26 12.43 38.72
CA ILE A 175 41.31 13.53 38.49
C ILE A 175 39.93 12.97 38.12
N TYR A 176 39.90 11.98 37.23
CA TYR A 176 38.67 11.35 36.79
C TYR A 176 37.97 10.62 37.94
N ASP A 177 38.71 9.81 38.69
CA ASP A 177 38.17 9.03 39.80
C ASP A 177 37.52 9.95 40.84
N TYR A 178 38.19 11.04 41.21
CA TYR A 178 37.63 12.02 42.14
C TYR A 178 36.38 12.72 41.59
N THR A 179 36.45 13.25 40.36
CA THR A 179 35.34 14.01 39.78
C THR A 179 34.14 13.13 39.41
N TYR A 180 34.36 11.85 39.14
CA TYR A 180 33.30 10.88 38.84
C TYR A 180 32.70 10.26 40.12
N ASN A 181 33.53 9.72 41.02
CA ASN A 181 33.09 8.95 42.18
C ASN A 181 32.78 9.81 43.41
N ASP A 182 33.61 10.82 43.72
CA ASP A 182 33.51 11.58 44.97
C ASP A 182 32.60 12.80 44.87
N ILE A 183 32.49 13.41 43.69
CA ILE A 183 31.51 14.48 43.45
C ILE A 183 30.17 13.88 43.08
N THR A 184 29.11 14.17 43.82
CA THR A 184 27.76 13.68 43.53
C THR A 184 27.14 14.42 42.34
N THR A 185 26.55 13.70 41.39
CA THR A 185 25.87 14.33 40.24
C THR A 185 24.47 14.80 40.65
N VAL A 186 24.21 16.10 40.58
CA VAL A 186 22.89 16.69 40.88
C VAL A 186 22.39 17.63 39.78
N PRO A 187 21.07 17.69 39.51
CA PRO A 187 20.50 18.61 38.51
C PRO A 187 20.45 20.04 39.08
N PHE A 188 21.55 20.78 38.94
CA PHE A 188 21.63 22.16 39.41
C PHE A 188 21.07 23.16 38.38
N LYS A 189 20.29 24.15 38.82
CA LYS A 189 19.88 25.31 38.01
C LYS A 189 20.79 26.49 38.31
N GLY A 190 21.82 26.70 37.50
CA GLY A 190 22.74 27.83 37.64
C GLY A 190 24.15 27.53 37.13
N VAL A 191 25.01 28.55 37.18
CA VAL A 191 26.44 28.42 36.86
C VAL A 191 27.17 27.93 38.11
N THR A 192 27.68 26.69 38.08
CA THR A 192 28.53 26.15 39.15
C THR A 192 29.98 26.19 38.68
N ASP A 193 30.80 27.07 39.27
CA ASP A 193 32.23 27.09 38.97
C ASP A 193 32.98 25.91 39.64
N SER A 194 34.26 25.74 39.30
CA SER A 194 35.08 24.65 39.84
C SER A 194 35.20 24.67 41.37
N LEU A 195 35.35 25.85 41.97
CA LEU A 195 35.52 25.97 43.43
C LEU A 195 34.23 25.67 44.18
N THR A 196 33.09 26.10 43.63
CA THR A 196 31.77 25.79 44.16
C THR A 196 31.48 24.30 44.06
N ALA A 197 31.81 23.67 42.93
CA ALA A 197 31.69 22.22 42.76
C ALA A 197 32.52 21.45 43.81
N LEU A 198 33.75 21.90 44.08
CA LEU A 198 34.59 21.33 45.13
C LEU A 198 33.95 21.49 46.52
N ARG A 199 33.54 22.71 46.89
CA ARG A 199 33.01 23.01 48.23
C ARG A 199 31.70 22.30 48.54
N LEU A 200 30.84 22.14 47.53
CA LEU A 200 29.55 21.46 47.70
C LEU A 200 29.70 19.94 47.72
N GLY A 201 30.74 19.39 47.07
CA GLY A 201 30.85 17.94 46.86
C GLY A 201 29.76 17.39 45.91
N GLU A 202 28.97 18.26 45.30
CA GLU A 202 27.92 17.92 44.34
C GLU A 202 27.87 18.96 43.22
N ALA A 203 27.63 18.51 41.98
CA ALA A 203 27.55 19.38 40.82
C ALA A 203 26.79 18.76 39.64
N SER A 204 26.32 19.61 38.73
CA SER A 204 25.84 19.18 37.41
C SER A 204 27.02 18.85 36.49
N CYS A 205 26.72 18.38 35.26
CA CYS A 205 27.76 18.06 34.28
C CYS A 205 28.74 19.20 33.98
N ASN A 206 28.26 20.44 34.02
CA ASN A 206 29.07 21.64 33.85
C ASN A 206 30.08 21.81 35.01
N GLY A 207 29.60 21.78 36.27
CA GLY A 207 30.47 22.00 37.44
C GLY A 207 31.52 20.90 37.62
N LYS A 208 31.13 19.63 37.41
CA LYS A 208 32.08 18.50 37.41
C LYS A 208 33.17 18.67 36.35
N SER A 209 32.78 19.06 35.13
CA SER A 209 33.71 19.26 34.02
C SER A 209 34.67 20.43 34.27
N ARG A 210 34.19 21.52 34.90
CA ARG A 210 35.04 22.65 35.30
C ARG A 210 36.05 22.30 36.39
N LEU A 211 35.65 21.51 37.38
CA LEU A 211 36.56 21.02 38.42
C LEU A 211 37.62 20.06 37.83
N PHE A 212 37.21 19.16 36.94
CA PHE A 212 38.13 18.30 36.19
C PHE A 212 39.18 19.14 35.44
N ILE A 213 38.73 20.14 34.67
CA ILE A 213 39.62 21.03 33.91
C ILE A 213 40.55 21.81 34.85
N SER A 214 40.07 22.27 36.00
CA SER A 214 40.89 23.01 36.96
C SER A 214 42.06 22.17 37.47
N LEU A 215 41.80 20.90 37.80
CA LEU A 215 42.82 19.95 38.22
C LEU A 215 43.75 19.55 37.06
N ALA A 216 43.23 19.40 35.84
CA ALA A 216 44.05 19.09 34.68
C ALA A 216 45.01 20.25 34.36
N ARG A 217 44.51 21.49 34.32
CA ARG A 217 45.31 22.70 34.09
C ARG A 217 46.35 22.92 35.18
N LEU A 218 46.03 22.59 36.44
CA LEU A 218 46.97 22.68 37.56
C LEU A 218 48.19 21.77 37.33
N ASN A 219 47.97 20.62 36.68
CA ASN A 219 48.99 19.64 36.34
C ASN A 219 49.55 19.79 34.92
N ASN A 220 49.52 21.01 34.37
CA ASN A 220 50.04 21.33 33.04
C ASN A 220 49.42 20.51 31.90
N LEU A 221 48.14 20.15 32.00
CA LEU A 221 47.40 19.46 30.93
C LEU A 221 46.41 20.43 30.27
N PRO A 222 46.66 20.90 29.03
CA PRO A 222 45.76 21.81 28.33
C PRO A 222 44.41 21.14 28.13
N SER A 223 43.34 21.82 28.54
CA SER A 223 42.01 21.22 28.57
C SER A 223 40.92 22.23 28.27
N ARG A 224 39.84 21.76 27.65
CA ARG A 224 38.70 22.58 27.22
C ARG A 224 37.38 21.88 27.51
N LEU A 225 36.33 22.69 27.66
CA LEU A 225 34.95 22.20 27.66
C LEU A 225 34.46 22.00 26.24
N VAL A 226 33.58 21.03 26.06
CA VAL A 226 32.80 20.83 24.85
C VAL A 226 31.35 20.68 25.25
N GLY A 227 30.46 21.35 24.52
CA GLY A 227 29.04 21.36 24.79
C GLY A 227 28.21 20.86 23.62
N GLY A 228 27.13 20.18 23.93
CA GLY A 228 26.25 19.61 22.93
C GLY A 228 25.10 18.80 23.53
N LEU A 229 24.75 17.70 22.87
CA LEU A 229 23.56 16.90 23.20
C LEU A 229 23.88 15.40 23.30
N ILE A 230 23.32 14.75 24.32
CA ILE A 230 23.18 13.29 24.37
C ILE A 230 21.92 12.90 23.57
N LEU A 231 22.08 12.16 22.48
CA LEU A 231 21.08 11.82 21.48
C LEU A 231 20.14 10.67 21.92
N ASN A 232 19.51 10.82 23.08
CA ASN A 232 18.48 9.89 23.54
C ASN A 232 17.13 10.26 22.93
N THR A 233 16.44 9.28 22.36
CA THR A 233 15.10 9.45 21.77
C THR A 233 14.13 10.03 22.78
N GLY A 234 13.37 11.05 22.38
CA GLY A 234 12.40 11.75 23.21
C GLY A 234 12.55 13.26 23.15
N THR A 235 11.80 13.95 24.00
CA THR A 235 11.86 15.41 24.12
C THR A 235 12.57 15.81 25.41
N LYS A 236 13.53 16.73 25.32
CA LYS A 236 14.31 17.22 26.46
C LYS A 236 14.67 18.69 26.31
N LYS A 237 14.96 19.34 27.44
CA LYS A 237 15.50 20.71 27.48
C LYS A 237 16.99 20.74 27.86
N THR A 238 17.55 19.60 28.25
CA THR A 238 18.91 19.55 28.80
C THR A 238 19.96 19.37 27.70
N SER A 239 20.94 20.28 27.72
CA SER A 239 22.23 20.09 27.05
C SER A 239 23.17 19.28 27.95
N HIS A 240 24.31 18.89 27.39
CA HIS A 240 25.36 18.20 28.12
C HIS A 240 26.71 18.82 27.81
N GLN A 241 27.62 18.78 28.78
CA GLN A 241 28.99 19.22 28.63
C GLN A 241 29.95 18.14 29.14
N TRP A 242 31.06 18.01 28.43
CA TRP A 242 32.16 17.11 28.77
C TRP A 242 33.50 17.83 28.59
N VAL A 243 34.59 17.13 28.91
CA VAL A 243 35.94 17.66 28.88
C VAL A 243 36.70 17.04 27.71
N GLU A 244 37.58 17.83 27.09
CA GLU A 244 38.65 17.31 26.25
C GLU A 244 40.01 17.78 26.78
N VAL A 245 40.97 16.86 26.86
CA VAL A 245 42.35 17.13 27.27
C VAL A 245 43.28 16.91 26.07
N PHE A 246 44.22 17.83 25.85
CA PHE A 246 45.17 17.73 24.76
C PHE A 246 46.33 16.80 25.13
N ILE A 247 46.41 15.65 24.46
CA ILE A 247 47.39 14.59 24.70
C ILE A 247 48.01 14.20 23.36
N ASN A 248 49.33 14.38 23.22
CA ASN A 248 50.11 13.97 22.04
C ASN A 248 49.48 14.36 20.68
N ASN A 249 49.09 15.62 20.51
CA ASN A 249 48.40 16.17 19.33
C ASN A 249 46.93 15.78 19.12
N TYR A 250 46.31 15.10 20.09
CA TYR A 250 44.88 14.74 20.05
C TYR A 250 44.11 15.39 21.20
N TRP A 251 42.88 15.81 20.93
CA TRP A 251 41.93 16.19 21.98
C TRP A 251 41.17 14.94 22.43
N VAL A 252 41.52 14.44 23.62
CA VAL A 252 40.99 13.20 24.17
C VAL A 252 39.83 13.51 25.11
N PRO A 253 38.64 12.91 24.91
CA PRO A 253 37.43 13.24 25.65
C PRO A 253 37.33 12.51 27.00
N PHE A 254 36.74 13.18 27.99
CA PHE A 254 36.45 12.67 29.33
C PHE A 254 35.06 13.14 29.78
N GLY A 255 34.26 12.20 30.29
CA GLY A 255 32.91 12.43 30.80
C GLY A 255 32.81 12.16 32.30
N PRO A 256 33.17 13.11 33.18
CA PRO A 256 33.16 12.92 34.63
C PRO A 256 31.75 12.80 35.23
N THR A 257 30.71 12.94 34.41
CA THR A 257 29.31 12.75 34.84
C THR A 257 28.78 11.37 34.51
N ASN A 258 29.13 10.83 33.33
CA ASN A 258 28.49 9.65 32.74
C ASN A 258 29.41 8.43 32.68
N GLY A 259 30.62 8.51 33.23
CA GLY A 259 31.47 7.32 33.35
C GLY A 259 32.31 7.03 32.10
N TYR A 260 32.72 8.04 31.33
CA TYR A 260 33.56 7.85 30.15
C TYR A 260 34.98 8.37 30.35
N PHE A 261 35.97 7.47 30.27
CA PHE A 261 37.40 7.79 30.35
C PHE A 261 38.05 7.57 28.98
N ALA A 262 38.64 8.62 28.41
CA ALA A 262 39.26 8.58 27.08
C ALA A 262 38.32 8.03 25.97
N GLU A 263 37.01 8.19 26.14
CA GLU A 263 35.99 7.67 25.23
C GLU A 263 34.85 8.69 25.08
N LEU A 264 34.26 8.72 23.90
CA LEU A 264 33.05 9.46 23.61
C LEU A 264 32.10 8.58 22.78
N PRO A 265 30.94 8.18 23.35
CA PRO A 265 29.98 7.33 22.67
C PRO A 265 29.40 7.95 21.40
N SER A 266 28.89 7.13 20.49
CA SER A 266 28.26 7.59 19.25
C SER A 266 27.09 8.54 19.51
N HIS A 267 26.28 8.31 20.54
CA HIS A 267 25.12 9.16 20.83
C HIS A 267 25.48 10.57 21.40
N TYR A 268 26.74 11.01 21.37
CA TYR A 268 27.14 12.37 21.75
C TYR A 268 27.32 13.26 20.53
N LEU A 269 26.49 14.30 20.44
CA LEU A 269 26.57 15.35 19.42
C LEU A 269 27.31 16.57 19.96
N GLU A 270 28.34 17.02 19.26
CA GLU A 270 29.06 18.26 19.52
C GLU A 270 28.34 19.44 18.84
N LEU A 271 28.10 20.52 19.59
CA LEU A 271 27.57 21.78 19.05
C LEU A 271 28.60 22.91 19.15
N TYR A 272 29.34 22.98 20.25
CA TYR A 272 30.33 24.02 20.48
C TYR A 272 31.47 23.60 21.41
N ARG A 273 32.54 24.40 21.41
CA ARG A 273 33.74 24.28 22.24
C ARG A 273 33.89 25.52 23.11
N GLY A 274 34.38 25.32 24.32
CA GLY A 274 34.58 26.36 25.33
C GLY A 274 33.44 26.42 26.37
N ASP A 275 33.64 27.28 27.37
CA ASP A 275 32.68 27.50 28.46
C ASP A 275 31.64 28.54 28.05
N LEU A 276 30.65 28.13 27.24
CA LEU A 276 29.67 29.02 26.63
C LEU A 276 28.24 28.61 26.95
N SER A 277 27.34 29.59 27.03
CA SER A 277 25.91 29.32 27.05
C SER A 277 25.43 28.90 25.66
N LEU A 278 24.61 27.84 25.61
CA LEU A 278 24.07 27.31 24.35
C LEU A 278 23.17 28.34 23.64
N PHE A 279 22.36 29.08 24.39
CA PHE A 279 21.45 30.09 23.87
C PHE A 279 21.85 31.49 24.35
N LYS A 280 21.72 32.48 23.47
CA LYS A 280 21.75 33.91 23.80
C LYS A 280 20.54 34.56 23.16
N HIS A 281 19.80 35.34 23.92
CA HIS A 281 18.65 36.07 23.42
C HIS A 281 18.50 37.42 24.11
N ASN A 282 17.73 38.33 23.52
CA ASN A 282 17.37 39.57 24.18
C ASN A 282 16.37 39.33 25.32
N ARG A 283 16.28 40.29 26.24
CA ARG A 283 15.41 40.21 27.42
C ARG A 283 13.93 40.38 27.01
N ASN A 284 13.02 39.97 27.88
CA ASN A 284 11.57 40.20 27.78
C ASN A 284 10.87 39.57 26.55
N ILE A 285 11.31 38.37 26.15
CA ILE A 285 10.69 37.62 25.04
C ILE A 285 10.06 36.29 25.48
N ASN A 286 9.91 36.04 26.79
CA ASN A 286 9.40 34.77 27.35
C ASN A 286 9.94 33.51 26.64
N PHE A 287 11.27 33.40 26.52
CA PHE A 287 11.94 32.38 25.72
C PHE A 287 11.80 30.99 26.35
N ASP A 288 11.28 30.04 25.58
CA ASP A 288 11.30 28.61 25.89
C ASP A 288 11.82 27.78 24.71
N TYR A 289 12.34 26.59 25.00
CA TYR A 289 12.85 25.68 23.97
C TYR A 289 12.73 24.21 24.37
N ALA A 290 12.76 23.35 23.36
CA ALA A 290 12.90 21.91 23.54
C ALA A 290 13.61 21.27 22.34
N PHE A 291 14.47 20.30 22.64
CA PHE A 291 15.01 19.37 21.65
C PHE A 291 14.10 18.15 21.57
N THR A 292 13.73 17.74 20.36
CA THR A 292 13.08 16.46 20.08
C THR A 292 14.02 15.62 19.23
N ILE A 293 14.41 14.46 19.76
CA ILE A 293 15.35 13.56 19.12
C ILE A 293 14.60 12.30 18.73
N SER A 294 14.78 11.87 17.47
CA SER A 294 14.29 10.60 16.95
C SER A 294 15.38 9.91 16.14
N GLN A 295 15.35 8.58 16.11
CA GLN A 295 16.29 7.78 15.35
C GLN A 295 15.51 6.96 14.33
N ASP A 296 15.92 7.07 13.08
CA ASP A 296 15.39 6.29 11.96
C ASP A 296 16.54 5.46 11.37
N THR A 297 16.29 4.17 11.16
CA THR A 297 17.22 3.30 10.44
C THR A 297 16.86 3.34 8.96
N ILE A 298 17.81 3.78 8.13
CA ILE A 298 17.58 4.06 6.71
C ILE A 298 18.76 3.53 5.88
N SER A 299 18.51 3.28 4.59
CA SER A 299 19.60 2.90 3.69
C SER A 299 20.45 4.12 3.33
N PRO A 300 21.78 4.05 3.47
CA PRO A 300 22.69 5.14 3.06
C PRO A 300 22.52 5.54 1.59
N ALA A 301 22.19 4.58 0.72
CA ALA A 301 21.86 4.81 -0.68
C ALA A 301 20.73 5.82 -0.91
N LEU A 302 19.83 6.01 0.06
CA LEU A 302 18.77 7.01 -0.04
C LEU A 302 19.30 8.42 0.23
N TYR A 303 20.43 8.64 0.93
CA TYR A 303 20.82 9.98 1.40
C TYR A 303 22.28 10.36 1.13
N GLN A 304 23.15 9.44 0.67
CA GLN A 304 24.58 9.71 0.54
C GLN A 304 24.87 10.82 -0.50
N HIS A 305 25.37 11.96 -0.01
CA HIS A 305 25.77 13.12 -0.81
C HIS A 305 27.27 13.13 -1.19
N GLN A 306 28.06 12.16 -0.71
CA GLN A 306 29.53 12.15 -0.80
C GLN A 306 30.14 11.20 -1.85
N GLU A 307 29.32 10.58 -2.70
CA GLU A 307 29.82 9.78 -3.83
C GLU A 307 30.34 10.68 -4.98
N PRO A 308 31.32 10.22 -5.79
CA PRO A 308 31.80 10.93 -6.97
C PRO A 308 30.64 11.31 -7.92
N SER A 309 30.80 12.41 -8.66
CA SER A 309 29.74 13.05 -9.47
C SER A 309 28.99 12.11 -10.41
N VAL A 310 29.66 11.06 -10.92
CA VAL A 310 29.07 10.06 -11.82
C VAL A 310 28.10 9.13 -11.06
N ALA A 311 28.47 8.61 -9.90
CA ALA A 311 27.61 7.76 -9.07
C ALA A 311 26.40 8.53 -8.53
N LYS A 312 26.58 9.83 -8.23
CA LYS A 312 25.51 10.73 -7.80
C LYS A 312 24.43 10.95 -8.87
N ASN A 313 24.81 10.97 -10.15
CA ASN A 313 23.87 11.23 -11.27
C ASN A 313 23.02 10.01 -11.65
N ILE A 314 23.46 8.79 -11.29
CA ILE A 314 22.77 7.54 -11.64
C ILE A 314 21.83 7.09 -10.51
N ASN A 315 22.11 7.46 -9.26
CA ASN A 315 21.25 7.14 -8.12
C ASN A 315 19.87 7.82 -8.23
N ALA A 316 18.83 7.00 -8.40
CA ALA A 316 17.47 7.49 -8.60
C ALA A 316 16.88 8.18 -7.35
N ALA A 317 17.32 7.79 -6.16
CA ALA A 317 16.86 8.43 -4.93
C ALA A 317 17.35 9.88 -4.82
N VAL A 318 18.60 10.14 -5.22
CA VAL A 318 19.17 11.50 -5.24
C VAL A 318 18.39 12.40 -6.21
N LEU A 319 18.07 11.89 -7.41
CA LEU A 319 17.27 12.63 -8.40
C LEU A 319 15.89 13.00 -7.86
N LEU A 320 15.22 12.07 -7.19
CA LEU A 320 13.90 12.30 -6.59
C LEU A 320 13.96 13.27 -5.40
N GLN A 321 15.03 13.23 -4.61
CA GLN A 321 15.22 14.16 -3.50
C GLN A 321 15.54 15.58 -3.94
N ASN A 322 16.24 15.74 -5.07
CA ASN A 322 16.45 17.06 -5.66
C ASN A 322 15.12 17.73 -6.08
N LEU A 323 14.04 16.97 -6.24
CA LEU A 323 12.67 17.48 -6.46
C LEU A 323 11.94 17.82 -5.15
N GLY A 324 12.60 17.72 -3.99
CA GLY A 324 12.03 18.00 -2.67
C GLY A 324 11.30 16.83 -2.01
N LEU A 325 11.43 15.60 -2.54
CA LEU A 325 10.79 14.44 -1.94
C LEU A 325 11.55 13.97 -0.70
N ASN A 326 10.83 13.70 0.40
CA ASN A 326 11.41 13.05 1.57
C ASN A 326 11.82 11.60 1.19
N PRO A 327 13.00 11.13 1.60
CA PRO A 327 13.46 9.74 1.48
C PRO A 327 12.43 8.63 1.73
N LYS A 328 11.56 8.75 2.74
CA LYS A 328 10.47 7.77 2.94
C LYS A 328 9.53 7.75 1.71
N THR A 329 9.10 8.90 1.22
CA THR A 329 8.30 9.04 -0.01
C THR A 329 9.05 8.54 -1.25
N THR A 330 10.34 8.85 -1.36
CA THR A 330 11.22 8.37 -2.42
C THR A 330 11.26 6.84 -2.46
N SER A 331 11.39 6.19 -1.31
CA SER A 331 11.41 4.74 -1.21
C SER A 331 10.07 4.09 -1.64
N ILE A 332 8.94 4.69 -1.27
CA ILE A 332 7.60 4.24 -1.69
C ILE A 332 7.49 4.29 -3.21
N PHE A 333 7.91 5.39 -3.83
CA PHE A 333 7.85 5.57 -5.28
C PHE A 333 8.67 4.52 -6.03
N LEU A 334 9.91 4.28 -5.58
CA LEU A 334 10.81 3.29 -6.19
C LEU A 334 10.29 1.85 -6.04
N LEU A 335 9.56 1.53 -4.96
CA LEU A 335 9.09 0.18 -4.66
C LEU A 335 7.65 -0.11 -5.14
N PHE A 336 6.89 0.88 -5.61
CA PHE A 336 5.55 0.67 -6.17
C PHE A 336 5.51 -0.35 -7.33
N PRO A 337 6.42 -0.32 -8.31
CA PRO A 337 6.44 -1.33 -9.37
C PRO A 337 6.66 -2.75 -8.83
N LEU A 338 7.50 -2.91 -7.80
CA LEU A 338 7.74 -4.21 -7.16
C LEU A 338 6.49 -4.73 -6.43
N CYS A 339 5.75 -3.85 -5.75
CA CYS A 339 4.45 -4.19 -5.17
C CYS A 339 3.45 -4.59 -6.26
N THR A 340 3.43 -3.88 -7.38
CA THR A 340 2.56 -4.21 -8.52
C THR A 340 2.89 -5.58 -9.11
N LEU A 341 4.17 -5.92 -9.21
CA LEU A 341 4.63 -7.26 -9.62
C LEU A 341 4.13 -8.34 -8.65
N LEU A 342 4.30 -8.14 -7.34
CA LEU A 342 3.79 -9.05 -6.31
C LEU A 342 2.28 -9.28 -6.47
N ILE A 343 1.49 -8.21 -6.61
CA ILE A 343 0.03 -8.32 -6.75
C ILE A 343 -0.34 -9.04 -8.05
N THR A 344 0.36 -8.74 -9.15
CA THR A 344 0.17 -9.41 -10.43
C THR A 344 0.47 -10.90 -10.31
N PHE A 345 1.52 -11.29 -9.60
CA PHE A 345 1.86 -12.68 -9.30
C PHE A 345 0.78 -13.36 -8.44
N LEU A 346 0.35 -12.75 -7.34
CA LEU A 346 -0.71 -13.28 -6.47
C LEU A 346 -2.02 -13.49 -7.26
N ARG A 347 -2.36 -12.57 -8.15
CA ARG A 347 -3.59 -12.67 -8.96
C ARG A 347 -3.50 -13.68 -10.09
N ASN A 348 -2.40 -13.66 -10.84
CA ASN A 348 -2.29 -14.43 -12.07
C ASN A 348 -1.71 -15.82 -11.86
N VAL A 349 -0.82 -16.03 -10.88
CA VAL A 349 -0.17 -17.32 -10.60
C VAL A 349 -0.84 -18.02 -9.42
N VAL A 350 -1.03 -17.33 -8.29
CA VAL A 350 -1.68 -17.94 -7.11
C VAL A 350 -3.20 -18.00 -7.30
N GLY A 351 -3.79 -16.97 -7.91
CA GLY A 351 -5.24 -16.86 -8.09
C GLY A 351 -5.97 -16.24 -6.90
N LEU A 352 -5.25 -15.46 -6.08
CA LEU A 352 -5.82 -14.67 -4.98
C LEU A 352 -6.61 -13.48 -5.55
N LYS A 353 -7.84 -13.28 -5.06
CA LYS A 353 -8.67 -12.12 -5.44
C LYS A 353 -8.46 -10.99 -4.44
N THR A 354 -8.37 -9.75 -4.92
CA THR A 354 -8.20 -8.53 -4.13
C THR A 354 -9.09 -7.41 -4.67
N PHE A 355 -9.28 -6.33 -3.91
CA PHE A 355 -9.92 -5.10 -4.40
C PHE A 355 -9.01 -4.30 -5.35
N GLY A 356 -8.77 -4.87 -6.53
CA GLY A 356 -7.87 -4.30 -7.52
C GLY A 356 -6.39 -4.37 -7.11
N ILE A 357 -5.55 -3.62 -7.84
CA ILE A 357 -4.09 -3.62 -7.66
C ILE A 357 -3.64 -2.43 -6.82
N PHE A 358 -4.23 -1.25 -7.05
CA PHE A 358 -3.81 -0.01 -6.41
C PHE A 358 -4.11 0.05 -4.91
N MET A 359 -5.26 -0.46 -4.50
CA MET A 359 -5.75 -0.28 -3.14
C MET A 359 -4.88 -0.98 -2.07
N PRO A 360 -4.55 -2.28 -2.18
CA PRO A 360 -3.65 -2.92 -1.21
C PRO A 360 -2.29 -2.21 -1.11
N MET A 361 -1.76 -1.76 -2.25
CA MET A 361 -0.46 -1.10 -2.35
C MET A 361 -0.45 0.28 -1.67
N LEU A 362 -1.50 1.09 -1.86
CA LEU A 362 -1.61 2.43 -1.27
C LEU A 362 -1.88 2.37 0.24
N VAL A 363 -2.69 1.42 0.69
CA VAL A 363 -2.90 1.18 2.12
C VAL A 363 -1.61 0.69 2.77
N ALA A 364 -0.84 -0.18 2.11
CA ALA A 364 0.47 -0.62 2.60
C ALA A 364 1.48 0.54 2.69
N ALA A 365 1.48 1.46 1.73
CA ALA A 365 2.31 2.67 1.79
C ALA A 365 1.92 3.59 2.97
N ALA A 366 0.62 3.74 3.25
CA ALA A 366 0.17 4.46 4.44
C ALA A 366 0.61 3.76 5.74
N CYS A 367 0.50 2.42 5.79
CA CYS A 367 1.00 1.61 6.90
C CYS A 367 2.51 1.76 7.09
N PHE A 368 3.29 1.91 6.02
CA PHE A 368 4.74 2.13 6.10
C PHE A 368 5.10 3.45 6.82
N SER A 369 4.29 4.50 6.66
CA SER A 369 4.56 5.79 7.31
C SER A 369 4.22 5.82 8.80
N ILE A 370 3.23 5.05 9.25
CA ILE A 370 2.63 5.17 10.61
C ILE A 370 2.80 3.90 11.45
N GLY A 371 3.13 2.78 10.80
CA GLY A 371 3.20 1.44 11.40
C GLY A 371 2.03 0.54 10.96
N LEU A 372 2.31 -0.76 10.87
CA LEU A 372 1.36 -1.75 10.33
C LEU A 372 0.08 -1.88 11.16
N THR A 373 0.20 -1.96 12.49
CA THR A 373 -0.94 -2.16 13.39
C THR A 373 -1.86 -0.95 13.38
N LEU A 374 -1.31 0.23 13.63
CA LEU A 374 -2.06 1.48 13.64
C LEU A 374 -2.65 1.76 12.26
N GLY A 375 -1.87 1.59 11.19
CA GLY A 375 -2.32 1.77 9.81
C GLY A 375 -3.48 0.85 9.42
N LEU A 376 -3.41 -0.45 9.75
CA LEU A 376 -4.50 -1.39 9.49
C LEU A 376 -5.75 -1.09 10.31
N ILE A 377 -5.59 -0.76 11.60
CA ILE A 377 -6.72 -0.39 12.47
C ILE A 377 -7.41 0.86 11.93
N SER A 378 -6.65 1.92 11.61
CA SER A 378 -7.20 3.14 11.02
C SER A 378 -7.90 2.85 9.70
N PHE A 379 -7.29 2.06 8.81
CA PHE A 379 -7.90 1.70 7.53
C PHE A 379 -9.22 0.93 7.73
N LEU A 380 -9.24 -0.10 8.57
CA LEU A 380 -10.45 -0.89 8.84
C LEU A 380 -11.54 -0.04 9.49
N SER A 381 -11.18 0.88 10.38
CA SER A 381 -12.12 1.77 11.08
C SER A 381 -12.80 2.73 10.10
N VAL A 382 -12.02 3.40 9.25
CA VAL A 382 -12.57 4.33 8.24
C VAL A 382 -13.38 3.55 7.20
N LEU A 383 -12.94 2.35 6.81
CA LEU A 383 -13.68 1.49 5.88
C LEU A 383 -15.04 1.05 6.45
N LEU A 384 -15.08 0.64 7.72
CA LEU A 384 -16.32 0.27 8.40
C LEU A 384 -17.28 1.46 8.47
N LEU A 385 -16.78 2.64 8.85
CA LEU A 385 -17.58 3.85 8.90
C LEU A 385 -18.13 4.24 7.52
N ALA A 386 -17.29 4.18 6.49
CA ALA A 386 -17.68 4.43 5.10
C ALA A 386 -18.76 3.45 4.62
N PHE A 387 -18.62 2.17 4.97
CA PHE A 387 -19.62 1.13 4.68
C PHE A 387 -20.96 1.41 5.36
N ILE A 388 -20.94 1.81 6.64
CA ILE A 388 -22.16 2.19 7.39
C ILE A 388 -22.84 3.39 6.74
N PHE A 389 -22.10 4.45 6.41
CA PHE A 389 -22.67 5.61 5.72
C PHE A 389 -23.18 5.27 4.32
N HIS A 390 -22.51 4.38 3.60
CA HIS A 390 -23.02 3.84 2.34
C HIS A 390 -24.40 3.22 2.51
N ALA A 391 -24.57 2.35 3.51
CA ALA A 391 -25.84 1.69 3.80
C ALA A 391 -26.93 2.67 4.26
N LEU A 392 -26.56 3.74 4.99
CA LEU A 392 -27.50 4.79 5.40
C LEU A 392 -27.94 5.67 4.22
N LEU A 393 -27.01 6.11 3.38
CA LEU A 393 -27.31 6.95 2.21
C LEU A 393 -28.06 6.16 1.12
N ASP A 394 -27.87 4.84 1.05
CA ASP A 394 -28.63 4.00 0.12
C ASP A 394 -30.13 3.99 0.45
N LYS A 395 -30.48 3.99 1.75
CA LYS A 395 -31.88 4.13 2.20
C LYS A 395 -32.52 5.47 1.82
N LEU A 396 -31.72 6.48 1.51
CA LEU A 396 -32.19 7.80 1.09
C LEU A 396 -32.37 7.91 -0.44
N HIS A 397 -32.13 6.82 -1.19
CA HIS A 397 -32.28 6.76 -2.66
C HIS A 397 -31.51 7.85 -3.41
N ILE A 398 -30.34 8.25 -2.88
CA ILE A 398 -29.45 9.22 -3.51
C ILE A 398 -28.74 8.58 -4.70
N LEU A 399 -28.59 9.34 -5.79
CA LEU A 399 -27.81 8.98 -6.99
C LEU A 399 -26.39 8.52 -6.63
N LYS A 400 -25.88 7.50 -7.33
CA LYS A 400 -24.58 6.86 -7.08
C LYS A 400 -23.40 7.86 -7.00
N VAL A 401 -23.30 8.77 -7.96
CA VAL A 401 -22.22 9.77 -8.02
C VAL A 401 -22.30 10.74 -6.83
N ALA A 402 -23.49 11.23 -6.51
CA ALA A 402 -23.72 12.11 -5.36
C ALA A 402 -23.42 11.39 -4.04
N ARG A 403 -23.78 10.12 -3.93
CA ARG A 403 -23.47 9.28 -2.76
C ARG A 403 -21.97 9.13 -2.54
N LEU A 404 -21.21 8.80 -3.58
CA LEU A 404 -19.75 8.68 -3.51
C LEU A 404 -19.10 10.01 -3.09
N ALA A 405 -19.57 11.12 -3.66
CA ALA A 405 -19.12 12.46 -3.28
C ALA A 405 -19.45 12.78 -1.81
N SER A 406 -20.68 12.50 -1.35
CA SER A 406 -21.09 12.71 0.04
C SER A 406 -20.21 11.92 1.01
N ILE A 407 -19.85 10.68 0.69
CA ILE A 407 -19.01 9.84 1.54
C ILE A 407 -17.59 10.39 1.62
N ILE A 408 -17.02 10.81 0.50
CA ILE A 408 -15.71 11.49 0.49
C ILE A 408 -15.77 12.73 1.39
N THR A 409 -16.80 13.56 1.26
CA THR A 409 -16.99 14.75 2.10
C THR A 409 -17.14 14.42 3.58
N ILE A 410 -17.96 13.42 3.93
CA ILE A 410 -18.19 12.98 5.32
C ILE A 410 -16.89 12.46 5.94
N ILE A 411 -16.15 11.60 5.24
CA ILE A 411 -14.87 11.06 5.72
C ILE A 411 -13.85 12.20 5.88
N THR A 412 -13.80 13.13 4.92
CA THR A 412 -12.90 14.29 4.98
C THR A 412 -13.24 15.18 6.18
N LEU A 413 -14.53 15.45 6.43
CA LEU A 413 -14.97 16.23 7.58
C LEU A 413 -14.63 15.54 8.90
N LEU A 414 -14.93 14.24 9.01
CA LEU A 414 -14.58 13.43 10.20
C LEU A 414 -13.08 13.44 10.44
N PHE A 415 -12.28 13.38 9.38
CA PHE A 415 -10.84 13.48 9.47
C PHE A 415 -10.38 14.86 9.95
N ILE A 416 -10.93 15.96 9.44
CA ILE A 416 -10.64 17.32 9.91
C ILE A 416 -10.98 17.46 11.40
N VAL A 417 -12.14 16.94 11.82
CA VAL A 417 -12.53 16.92 13.24
C VAL A 417 -11.56 16.08 14.06
N THR A 418 -11.13 14.93 13.55
CA THR A 418 -10.15 14.07 14.25
C THR A 418 -8.81 14.79 14.40
N LEU A 419 -8.33 15.49 13.36
CA LEU A 419 -7.12 16.32 13.45
C LEU A 419 -7.24 17.42 14.49
N TYR A 420 -8.39 18.09 14.58
CA TYR A 420 -8.62 19.14 15.57
C TYR A 420 -8.43 18.65 17.02
N PHE A 421 -8.73 17.38 17.30
CA PHE A 421 -8.58 16.78 18.63
C PHE A 421 -7.23 16.07 18.85
N ILE A 422 -6.41 15.87 17.81
CA ILE A 422 -5.09 15.27 17.92
C ILE A 422 -4.08 16.35 18.35
N ASP A 423 -3.09 16.00 19.19
CA ASP A 423 -2.05 16.96 19.63
C ASP A 423 -1.12 17.37 18.45
N ILE A 424 -0.58 18.59 18.49
CA ILE A 424 0.30 19.19 17.44
C ILE A 424 1.47 18.26 17.10
N LYS A 425 1.96 17.52 18.09
CA LYS A 425 3.08 16.57 17.96
C LYS A 425 2.81 15.39 17.00
N HIS A 426 1.55 15.09 16.70
CA HIS A 426 1.15 14.00 15.80
C HIS A 426 0.60 14.48 14.45
N HIS A 427 0.50 15.79 14.22
CA HIS A 427 -0.12 16.34 13.01
C HIS A 427 0.65 16.00 11.72
N GLU A 428 1.99 16.02 11.73
CA GLU A 428 2.78 15.71 10.53
C GLU A 428 2.67 14.24 10.09
N GLN A 429 2.60 13.32 11.05
CA GLN A 429 2.42 11.88 10.77
C GLN A 429 1.02 11.57 10.23
N PHE A 430 0.00 12.33 10.67
CA PHE A 430 -1.39 12.20 10.19
C PHE A 430 -1.68 12.99 8.91
N GLY A 431 -0.92 14.03 8.57
CA GLY A 431 -1.16 14.86 7.37
C GLY A 431 -1.00 14.09 6.05
N MET A 432 0.01 13.22 5.95
CA MET A 432 0.24 12.36 4.77
C MET A 432 -0.79 11.23 4.60
N LEU A 433 -1.63 11.00 5.62
CA LEU A 433 -2.66 9.94 5.71
C LEU A 433 -3.88 10.23 4.80
N THR A 434 -3.97 11.42 4.19
CA THR A 434 -5.25 12.03 3.81
C THR A 434 -5.58 12.04 2.33
N LEU A 435 -4.61 12.33 1.47
CA LEU A 435 -4.95 12.66 0.08
C LEU A 435 -5.29 11.44 -0.78
N PHE A 436 -4.67 10.29 -0.52
CA PHE A 436 -4.87 9.07 -1.34
C PHE A 436 -5.86 8.05 -0.74
N PRO A 437 -5.87 7.78 0.59
CA PRO A 437 -6.74 6.75 1.14
C PRO A 437 -8.24 7.10 1.09
N VAL A 438 -8.67 8.36 1.22
CA VAL A 438 -10.10 8.69 1.33
C VAL A 438 -10.89 8.31 0.07
N VAL A 439 -10.37 8.66 -1.11
CA VAL A 439 -11.01 8.31 -2.40
C VAL A 439 -11.05 6.79 -2.58
N ILE A 440 -9.96 6.12 -2.21
CA ILE A 440 -9.84 4.66 -2.31
C ILE A 440 -10.80 3.98 -1.34
N ILE A 441 -10.90 4.46 -0.10
CA ILE A 441 -11.79 3.91 0.92
C ILE A 441 -13.24 4.05 0.49
N SER A 442 -13.62 5.18 -0.12
CA SER A 442 -14.97 5.35 -0.70
C SER A 442 -15.25 4.28 -1.76
N PHE A 443 -14.33 4.07 -2.71
CA PHE A 443 -14.48 3.04 -3.75
C PHE A 443 -14.54 1.61 -3.20
N VAL A 444 -13.75 1.31 -2.16
CA VAL A 444 -13.75 -0.02 -1.53
C VAL A 444 -15.02 -0.25 -0.73
N ALA A 445 -15.46 0.75 0.03
CA ALA A 445 -16.70 0.68 0.79
C ALA A 445 -17.88 0.44 -0.16
N GLU A 446 -17.90 1.11 -1.32
CA GLU A 446 -18.88 0.86 -2.36
C GLU A 446 -18.84 -0.58 -2.89
N ARG A 447 -17.65 -1.08 -3.25
CA ARG A 447 -17.45 -2.45 -3.72
C ARG A 447 -17.89 -3.49 -2.68
N LEU A 448 -17.60 -3.24 -1.40
CA LEU A 448 -18.05 -4.10 -0.29
C LEU A 448 -19.57 -4.06 -0.13
N HIS A 449 -20.17 -2.87 -0.22
CA HIS A 449 -21.62 -2.71 -0.18
C HIS A 449 -22.30 -3.48 -1.33
N GLN A 450 -21.77 -3.38 -2.55
CA GLN A 450 -22.28 -4.12 -3.71
C GLN A 450 -22.18 -5.65 -3.48
N LEU A 451 -21.02 -6.16 -3.08
CA LEU A 451 -20.84 -7.59 -2.81
C LEU A 451 -21.73 -8.11 -1.67
N SER A 452 -21.97 -7.28 -0.64
CA SER A 452 -22.90 -7.58 0.46
C SER A 452 -24.35 -7.65 -0.02
N ALA A 453 -24.76 -6.75 -0.92
CA ALA A 453 -26.12 -6.73 -1.46
C ALA A 453 -26.43 -7.95 -2.35
N GLU A 454 -25.41 -8.52 -3.00
CA GLU A 454 -25.54 -9.69 -3.87
C GLU A 454 -25.67 -11.04 -3.12
N ASN A 455 -25.70 -11.06 -1.78
CA ASN A 455 -25.69 -12.27 -0.95
C ASN A 455 -24.48 -13.20 -1.18
N ASN A 456 -23.42 -12.70 -1.81
CA ASN A 456 -22.19 -13.43 -2.13
C ASN A 456 -21.16 -13.35 -0.98
N TRP A 457 -21.57 -13.68 0.24
CA TRP A 457 -20.75 -13.53 1.46
C TRP A 457 -19.40 -14.25 1.39
N SER A 458 -19.34 -15.43 0.76
CA SER A 458 -18.09 -16.19 0.64
C SER A 458 -17.05 -15.48 -0.23
N ASP A 459 -17.48 -14.89 -1.36
CA ASP A 459 -16.58 -14.14 -2.24
C ASP A 459 -16.14 -12.83 -1.57
N MET A 460 -17.05 -12.14 -0.87
CA MET A 460 -16.72 -10.92 -0.12
C MET A 460 -15.63 -11.17 0.93
N VAL A 461 -15.78 -12.21 1.74
CA VAL A 461 -14.79 -12.57 2.78
C VAL A 461 -13.47 -13.01 2.14
N SER A 462 -13.51 -13.83 1.09
CA SER A 462 -12.30 -14.28 0.39
C SER A 462 -11.50 -13.11 -0.22
N ILE A 463 -12.19 -12.16 -0.88
CA ILE A 463 -11.56 -10.97 -1.45
C ILE A 463 -11.00 -10.06 -0.36
N SER A 464 -11.72 -9.91 0.76
CA SER A 464 -11.28 -9.07 1.89
C SER A 464 -10.01 -9.62 2.55
N ILE A 465 -9.99 -10.93 2.84
CA ILE A 465 -8.81 -11.61 3.39
C ILE A 465 -7.64 -11.51 2.42
N GLY A 466 -7.87 -11.76 1.12
CA GLY A 466 -6.82 -11.64 0.09
C GLY A 466 -6.25 -10.23 0.01
N THR A 467 -7.10 -9.21 0.17
CA THR A 467 -6.69 -7.81 0.19
C THR A 467 -5.82 -7.48 1.40
N VAL A 468 -6.23 -7.87 2.61
CA VAL A 468 -5.44 -7.65 3.85
C VAL A 468 -4.10 -8.38 3.78
N PHE A 469 -4.09 -9.64 3.34
CA PHE A 469 -2.85 -10.40 3.13
C PHE A 469 -1.90 -9.67 2.16
N THR A 470 -2.44 -9.12 1.08
CA THR A 470 -1.66 -8.36 0.09
C THR A 470 -1.12 -7.06 0.68
N ILE A 471 -1.89 -6.34 1.51
CA ILE A 471 -1.43 -5.14 2.23
C ILE A 471 -0.20 -5.49 3.08
N VAL A 472 -0.26 -6.57 3.85
CA VAL A 472 0.84 -7.01 4.71
C VAL A 472 2.09 -7.33 3.87
N MET A 473 1.94 -8.08 2.78
CA MET A 473 3.08 -8.43 1.91
C MET A 473 3.70 -7.20 1.23
N CYS A 474 2.90 -6.23 0.77
CA CYS A 474 3.41 -4.97 0.24
C CYS A 474 4.10 -4.13 1.33
N PHE A 475 3.56 -4.12 2.56
CA PHE A 475 4.19 -3.44 3.70
C PHE A 475 5.57 -4.03 3.99
N LEU A 476 5.73 -5.36 3.94
CA LEU A 476 7.03 -6.01 4.12
C LEU A 476 8.05 -5.60 3.04
N ILE A 477 7.59 -5.39 1.80
CA ILE A 477 8.43 -4.86 0.72
C ILE A 477 8.88 -3.43 1.07
N PHE A 478 7.96 -2.54 1.44
CA PHE A 478 8.31 -1.17 1.81
C PHE A 478 9.23 -1.11 3.02
N ASN A 479 9.05 -1.98 4.01
CA ASN A 479 9.86 -2.00 5.22
C ASN A 479 11.28 -2.58 5.01
N SER A 480 11.58 -3.16 3.84
CA SER A 480 12.88 -3.78 3.58
C SER A 480 13.94 -2.73 3.18
N ILE A 481 14.80 -2.36 4.12
CA ILE A 481 15.89 -1.40 3.91
C ILE A 481 16.81 -1.83 2.76
N LEU A 482 17.04 -3.14 2.61
CA LEU A 482 17.82 -3.69 1.50
C LEU A 482 17.18 -3.41 0.14
N LEU A 483 15.86 -3.64 0.01
CA LEU A 483 15.15 -3.36 -1.25
C LEU A 483 15.13 -1.87 -1.56
N GLN A 484 14.93 -1.02 -0.55
CA GLN A 484 15.00 0.44 -0.71
C GLN A 484 16.36 0.87 -1.26
N GLY A 485 17.46 0.36 -0.69
CA GLY A 485 18.82 0.70 -1.11
C GLY A 485 19.15 0.17 -2.51
N ILE A 486 18.80 -1.09 -2.80
CA ILE A 486 19.06 -1.71 -4.10
C ILE A 486 18.32 -0.99 -5.23
N PHE A 487 17.04 -0.65 -5.06
CA PHE A 487 16.27 0.06 -6.09
C PHE A 487 16.63 1.56 -6.21
N ALA A 488 17.24 2.14 -5.18
CA ALA A 488 17.82 3.49 -5.25
C ALA A 488 19.12 3.49 -6.06
N LEU A 489 20.02 2.54 -5.80
CA LEU A 489 21.31 2.44 -6.47
C LEU A 489 21.18 1.92 -7.91
N TYR A 490 20.30 0.94 -8.15
CA TYR A 490 20.17 0.25 -9.44
C TYR A 490 18.76 0.42 -10.04
N PRO A 491 18.43 1.61 -10.59
CA PRO A 491 17.12 1.86 -11.18
C PRO A 491 16.78 0.94 -12.36
N GLU A 492 17.76 0.31 -12.99
CA GLU A 492 17.58 -0.70 -14.05
C GLU A 492 16.75 -1.90 -13.57
N LEU A 493 16.73 -2.18 -12.27
CA LEU A 493 15.89 -3.22 -11.70
C LEU A 493 14.39 -2.96 -11.90
N LEU A 494 13.97 -1.71 -12.15
CA LEU A 494 12.61 -1.39 -12.56
C LEU A 494 12.28 -2.00 -13.93
N LEU A 495 13.25 -2.06 -14.86
CA LEU A 495 13.09 -2.74 -16.14
C LEU A 495 13.06 -4.26 -15.98
N LEU A 496 13.80 -4.80 -15.00
CA LEU A 496 13.71 -6.23 -14.64
C LEU A 496 12.31 -6.54 -14.11
N VAL A 497 11.78 -5.72 -13.20
CA VAL A 497 10.42 -5.83 -12.67
C VAL A 497 9.40 -5.79 -13.82
N LEU A 498 9.54 -4.85 -14.76
CA LEU A 498 8.69 -4.75 -15.93
C LEU A 498 8.78 -6.00 -16.82
N SER A 499 9.97 -6.52 -17.07
CA SER A 499 10.19 -7.76 -17.84
C SER A 499 9.47 -8.95 -17.20
N ILE A 500 9.65 -9.16 -15.89
CA ILE A 500 8.97 -10.23 -15.16
C ILE A 500 7.45 -10.02 -15.19
N GLN A 501 6.98 -8.78 -15.06
CA GLN A 501 5.55 -8.47 -15.10
C GLN A 501 4.94 -8.78 -16.48
N MET A 502 5.66 -8.47 -17.57
CA MET A 502 5.26 -8.84 -18.93
C MET A 502 5.26 -10.36 -19.11
N TYR A 503 6.25 -11.07 -18.58
CA TYR A 503 6.29 -12.53 -18.59
C TYR A 503 5.06 -13.12 -17.91
N ILE A 504 4.77 -12.71 -16.66
CA ILE A 504 3.59 -13.17 -15.91
C ILE A 504 2.29 -12.77 -16.63
N GLY A 505 2.22 -11.58 -17.24
CA GLY A 505 1.06 -11.15 -18.02
C GLY A 505 0.83 -12.00 -19.28
N SER A 506 1.90 -12.56 -19.83
CA SER A 506 1.85 -13.49 -20.98
C SER A 506 1.70 -14.96 -20.57
N TRP A 507 1.69 -15.26 -19.27
CA TRP A 507 1.59 -16.62 -18.76
C TRP A 507 0.17 -17.17 -18.94
N SER A 508 0.04 -18.30 -19.64
CA SER A 508 -1.24 -18.98 -19.87
C SER A 508 -1.48 -20.18 -18.94
N GLY A 509 -0.58 -20.43 -17.99
CA GLY A 509 -0.69 -21.58 -17.08
C GLY A 509 -1.87 -21.51 -16.09
N ILE A 510 -2.10 -22.64 -15.42
CA ILE A 510 -3.20 -22.85 -14.48
C ILE A 510 -2.81 -22.30 -13.10
N ARG A 511 -3.69 -21.48 -12.50
CA ARG A 511 -3.45 -20.88 -11.18
C ARG A 511 -3.38 -21.92 -10.08
N LEU A 512 -2.67 -21.62 -8.99
CA LEU A 512 -2.63 -22.50 -7.81
C LEU A 512 -4.03 -22.77 -7.24
N SER A 513 -4.91 -21.76 -7.20
CA SER A 513 -6.31 -21.96 -6.80
C SER A 513 -7.12 -22.81 -7.79
N GLU A 514 -6.76 -22.79 -9.08
CA GLU A 514 -7.38 -23.62 -10.10
C GLU A 514 -6.88 -25.06 -10.07
N ILE A 515 -5.66 -25.31 -9.60
CA ILE A 515 -5.16 -26.68 -9.36
C ILE A 515 -6.06 -27.40 -8.35
N ILE A 516 -6.51 -26.71 -7.30
CA ILE A 516 -7.45 -27.27 -6.33
C ILE A 516 -8.84 -27.47 -6.98
N ARG A 517 -9.31 -26.48 -7.73
CA ARG A 517 -10.63 -26.49 -8.40
C ARG A 517 -10.78 -27.58 -9.46
N PHE A 518 -9.72 -27.87 -10.21
CA PHE A 518 -9.69 -28.84 -11.32
C PHE A 518 -8.83 -30.07 -10.99
N LYS A 519 -8.57 -30.34 -9.71
CA LYS A 519 -7.65 -31.40 -9.25
C LYS A 519 -7.91 -32.74 -9.94
N ASN A 520 -9.17 -33.16 -10.00
CA ASN A 520 -9.54 -34.45 -10.59
C ASN A 520 -9.27 -34.48 -12.10
N LEU A 521 -9.49 -33.36 -12.81
CA LEU A 521 -9.25 -33.26 -14.25
C LEU A 521 -7.75 -33.26 -14.57
N LEU A 522 -6.96 -32.56 -13.76
CA LEU A 522 -5.51 -32.47 -13.93
C LEU A 522 -4.82 -33.83 -13.74
N LEU A 523 -5.36 -34.68 -12.86
CA LEU A 523 -4.89 -36.05 -12.68
C LEU A 523 -5.23 -36.95 -13.88
N LEU A 524 -6.31 -36.65 -14.61
CA LEU A 524 -6.76 -37.41 -15.77
C LEU A 524 -6.03 -36.99 -17.05
N ASP A 525 -6.11 -35.71 -17.41
CA ASP A 525 -5.45 -35.13 -18.57
C ASP A 525 -5.18 -33.63 -18.35
N ALA A 526 -3.99 -33.32 -17.85
CA ALA A 526 -3.59 -31.94 -17.56
C ALA A 526 -3.54 -31.04 -18.81
N ASN A 527 -3.24 -31.59 -19.99
CA ASN A 527 -3.08 -30.81 -21.22
C ASN A 527 -4.43 -30.37 -21.79
N ALA A 528 -5.50 -31.13 -21.52
CA ALA A 528 -6.84 -30.78 -21.96
C ALA A 528 -7.54 -29.75 -21.05
N VAL A 529 -7.03 -29.46 -19.86
CA VAL A 529 -7.66 -28.51 -18.92
C VAL A 529 -7.37 -27.07 -19.32
N VAL A 530 -8.44 -26.30 -19.54
CA VAL A 530 -8.33 -24.86 -19.77
C VAL A 530 -8.48 -24.12 -18.45
N GLY A 531 -7.42 -23.43 -18.02
CA GLY A 531 -7.44 -22.47 -16.93
C GLY A 531 -7.89 -21.07 -17.39
N ILE A 532 -8.23 -20.20 -16.45
CA ILE A 532 -8.75 -18.85 -16.73
C ILE A 532 -7.74 -17.96 -17.48
N ASN A 533 -6.43 -18.18 -17.26
CA ASN A 533 -5.37 -17.42 -17.95
C ASN A 533 -5.31 -17.80 -19.43
N SER A 534 -5.19 -19.10 -19.74
CA SER A 534 -5.26 -19.59 -21.13
C SER A 534 -6.58 -19.21 -21.80
N ARG A 535 -7.72 -19.37 -21.10
CA ARG A 535 -9.04 -18.90 -21.59
C ARG A 535 -8.99 -17.44 -22.05
N ASN A 536 -8.55 -16.54 -21.17
CA ASN A 536 -8.56 -15.12 -21.47
C ASN A 536 -7.56 -14.76 -22.57
N ARG A 537 -6.32 -15.24 -22.48
CA ARG A 537 -5.25 -14.86 -23.40
C ARG A 537 -5.37 -15.57 -24.74
N ASP A 538 -5.38 -16.90 -24.71
CA ASP A 538 -5.19 -17.73 -25.89
C ASP A 538 -6.48 -17.90 -26.68
N PHE A 539 -7.65 -17.85 -26.03
CA PHE A 539 -8.96 -18.08 -26.67
C PHE A 539 -9.80 -16.81 -26.82
N VAL A 540 -9.86 -15.95 -25.79
CA VAL A 540 -10.67 -14.72 -25.85
C VAL A 540 -9.90 -13.58 -26.52
N TYR A 541 -8.82 -13.05 -25.93
CA TYR A 541 -8.17 -11.83 -26.42
C TYR A 541 -7.48 -12.01 -27.76
N LYS A 542 -6.97 -13.21 -28.04
CA LYS A 542 -6.33 -13.52 -29.32
C LYS A 542 -7.32 -13.65 -30.48
N HIS A 543 -8.53 -14.15 -30.24
CA HIS A 543 -9.46 -14.50 -31.32
C HIS A 543 -10.77 -13.69 -31.33
N ASN A 544 -11.11 -12.98 -30.27
CA ASN A 544 -12.33 -12.17 -30.19
C ASN A 544 -11.98 -10.68 -30.32
N LYS A 545 -12.49 -10.02 -31.38
CA LYS A 545 -12.37 -8.57 -31.53
C LYS A 545 -13.13 -7.86 -30.40
N LYS A 546 -12.57 -6.76 -29.88
CA LYS A 546 -13.17 -5.98 -28.79
C LYS A 546 -14.60 -5.52 -29.11
N SER A 547 -14.87 -5.08 -30.34
CA SER A 547 -16.21 -4.67 -30.78
C SER A 547 -17.24 -5.79 -30.70
N LEU A 548 -16.86 -7.03 -31.02
CA LEU A 548 -17.73 -8.20 -30.94
C LEU A 548 -17.98 -8.63 -29.49
N LEU A 549 -16.98 -8.47 -28.61
CA LEU A 549 -17.17 -8.69 -27.17
C LEU A 549 -18.16 -7.69 -26.57
N THR A 550 -18.09 -6.43 -27.00
CA THR A 550 -19.07 -5.40 -26.61
C THR A 550 -20.46 -5.72 -27.15
N LEU A 551 -20.57 -6.13 -28.42
CA LEU A 551 -21.83 -6.56 -29.03
C LEU A 551 -22.47 -7.74 -28.27
N ALA A 552 -21.68 -8.74 -27.89
CA ALA A 552 -22.18 -9.89 -27.14
C ALA A 552 -22.57 -9.55 -25.69
N ALA A 553 -21.93 -8.55 -25.08
CA ALA A 553 -22.27 -8.10 -23.72
C ALA A 553 -23.55 -7.26 -23.68
N ASP A 554 -23.92 -6.62 -24.79
CA ASP A 554 -25.18 -5.90 -24.95
C ASP A 554 -26.29 -6.86 -25.39
N LYS A 555 -27.17 -7.24 -24.46
CA LYS A 555 -28.20 -8.27 -24.70
C LYS A 555 -29.18 -7.88 -25.79
N LEU A 556 -29.60 -6.62 -25.87
CA LEU A 556 -30.51 -6.13 -26.90
C LEU A 556 -29.84 -6.11 -28.27
N ALA A 557 -28.61 -5.60 -28.37
CA ALA A 557 -27.88 -5.59 -29.64
C ALA A 557 -27.53 -7.01 -30.11
N ALA A 558 -27.18 -7.90 -29.18
CA ALA A 558 -26.94 -9.31 -29.47
C ALA A 558 -28.21 -10.00 -30.01
N LYS A 559 -29.38 -9.75 -29.41
CA LYS A 559 -30.67 -10.26 -29.92
C LYS A 559 -30.95 -9.79 -31.35
N VAL A 560 -30.77 -8.50 -31.63
CA VAL A 560 -30.97 -7.96 -32.98
C VAL A 560 -30.01 -8.61 -33.98
N ALA A 561 -28.77 -8.90 -33.57
CA ALA A 561 -27.82 -9.62 -34.42
C ALA A 561 -28.27 -11.07 -34.68
N LEU A 562 -28.76 -11.79 -33.66
CA LEU A 562 -29.27 -13.16 -33.79
C LEU A 562 -30.53 -13.24 -34.67
N GLN A 563 -31.48 -12.31 -34.49
CA GLN A 563 -32.72 -12.25 -35.26
C GLN A 563 -32.48 -12.06 -36.77
N LYS A 564 -31.42 -11.33 -37.17
CA LYS A 564 -31.04 -11.16 -38.59
C LYS A 564 -30.67 -12.49 -39.26
N PHE A 565 -30.30 -13.49 -38.48
CA PHE A 565 -30.00 -14.85 -38.95
C PHE A 565 -31.16 -15.82 -38.69
N ASN A 566 -32.37 -15.32 -38.41
CA ASN A 566 -33.56 -16.11 -38.08
C ASN A 566 -33.37 -17.03 -36.86
N ILE A 567 -32.48 -16.67 -35.94
CA ILE A 567 -32.24 -17.45 -34.73
C ILE A 567 -33.30 -17.06 -33.68
N PRO A 568 -34.07 -18.02 -33.12
CA PRO A 568 -35.10 -17.73 -32.13
C PRO A 568 -34.53 -17.13 -30.84
N VAL A 569 -35.08 -15.99 -30.43
CA VAL A 569 -34.78 -15.31 -29.16
C VAL A 569 -36.09 -14.88 -28.49
N PRO A 570 -36.13 -14.69 -27.16
CA PRO A 570 -37.31 -14.13 -26.50
C PRO A 570 -37.65 -12.73 -27.03
N ASP A 571 -38.93 -12.47 -27.27
CA ASP A 571 -39.40 -11.16 -27.73
C ASP A 571 -39.05 -10.07 -26.71
N THR A 572 -38.73 -8.88 -27.21
CA THR A 572 -38.59 -7.68 -26.39
C THR A 572 -39.89 -6.90 -26.51
N LEU A 573 -40.69 -6.88 -25.44
CA LEU A 573 -42.00 -6.20 -25.42
C LEU A 573 -41.83 -4.68 -25.36
N ALA A 574 -40.88 -4.22 -24.54
CA ALA A 574 -40.58 -2.81 -24.37
C ALA A 574 -39.12 -2.64 -23.95
N SER A 575 -38.56 -1.46 -24.20
CA SER A 575 -37.26 -1.04 -23.68
C SER A 575 -37.33 0.42 -23.26
N CYS A 576 -36.62 0.76 -22.21
CA CYS A 576 -36.48 2.10 -21.67
C CYS A 576 -34.99 2.38 -21.49
N SER A 577 -34.48 3.37 -22.23
CA SER A 577 -33.09 3.84 -22.14
C SER A 577 -33.01 5.23 -21.49
N GLU A 578 -34.11 5.97 -21.49
CA GLU A 578 -34.18 7.31 -20.90
C GLU A 578 -35.30 7.44 -19.86
N HIS A 579 -35.10 8.28 -18.84
CA HIS A 579 -36.09 8.47 -17.76
C HIS A 579 -37.46 8.94 -18.27
N LYS A 580 -37.50 9.70 -19.37
CA LYS A 580 -38.74 10.17 -19.99
C LYS A 580 -39.61 9.02 -20.55
N GLU A 581 -39.02 7.87 -20.84
CA GLU A 581 -39.68 6.71 -21.43
C GLU A 581 -40.31 5.79 -20.37
N ILE A 582 -40.05 6.03 -19.08
CA ILE A 582 -40.54 5.19 -17.99
C ILE A 582 -42.07 5.16 -17.96
N GLU A 583 -42.74 6.29 -18.15
CA GLU A 583 -44.21 6.33 -18.17
C GLU A 583 -44.77 5.48 -19.31
N GLN A 584 -44.13 5.53 -20.48
CA GLN A 584 -44.53 4.71 -21.62
C GLN A 584 -44.31 3.22 -21.35
N MET A 585 -43.20 2.85 -20.70
CA MET A 585 -42.93 1.47 -20.27
C MET A 585 -43.93 0.99 -19.22
N MET A 586 -44.31 1.84 -18.26
CA MET A 586 -45.30 1.51 -17.23
C MET A 586 -46.70 1.31 -17.80
N LEU A 587 -47.09 2.11 -18.81
CA LEU A 587 -48.33 1.90 -19.56
C LEU A 587 -48.34 0.54 -20.27
N MET A 588 -47.23 0.13 -20.89
CA MET A 588 -47.12 -1.20 -21.50
C MET A 588 -47.17 -2.33 -20.47
N ILE A 589 -46.62 -2.13 -19.26
CA ILE A 589 -46.66 -3.12 -18.17
C ILE A 589 -48.08 -3.31 -17.63
N GLN A 590 -48.91 -2.27 -17.65
CA GLN A 590 -50.23 -2.28 -17.02
C GLN A 590 -51.14 -3.41 -17.53
N ASP A 591 -51.03 -3.72 -18.82
CA ASP A 591 -51.82 -4.76 -19.49
C ASP A 591 -51.21 -6.17 -19.37
N LEU A 592 -50.03 -6.31 -18.75
CA LEU A 592 -49.33 -7.58 -18.58
C LEU A 592 -49.56 -8.14 -17.18
N SER A 593 -49.99 -9.40 -17.09
CA SER A 593 -50.06 -10.13 -15.81
C SER A 593 -48.75 -10.87 -15.48
N ARG A 594 -47.92 -11.17 -16.50
CA ARG A 594 -46.67 -11.94 -16.37
C ARG A 594 -45.60 -11.42 -17.32
N PHE A 595 -44.43 -11.09 -16.80
CA PHE A 595 -43.33 -10.54 -17.58
C PHE A 595 -42.02 -10.57 -16.77
N VAL A 596 -40.91 -10.30 -17.45
CA VAL A 596 -39.59 -10.17 -16.83
C VAL A 596 -38.98 -8.83 -17.19
N ILE A 597 -38.53 -8.06 -16.19
CA ILE A 597 -37.71 -6.86 -16.40
C ILE A 597 -36.25 -7.24 -16.24
N LYS A 598 -35.42 -6.85 -17.21
CA LYS A 598 -33.99 -7.18 -17.24
C LYS A 598 -33.13 -5.92 -17.50
N PRO A 599 -31.95 -5.81 -16.87
CA PRO A 599 -30.92 -4.87 -17.28
C PRO A 599 -30.17 -5.39 -18.51
N ASN A 600 -29.91 -4.50 -19.47
CA ASN A 600 -29.21 -4.82 -20.71
C ASN A 600 -27.74 -5.21 -20.46
N LYS A 601 -27.04 -4.49 -19.57
CA LYS A 601 -25.63 -4.74 -19.24
C LYS A 601 -25.42 -5.46 -17.90
N GLY A 602 -26.50 -5.95 -17.28
CA GLY A 602 -26.41 -6.63 -15.99
C GLY A 602 -25.82 -8.04 -16.06
N SER A 603 -25.24 -8.51 -14.95
CA SER A 603 -24.54 -9.80 -14.88
C SER A 603 -25.01 -10.69 -13.71
N GLN A 604 -24.76 -12.00 -13.80
CA GLN A 604 -25.12 -13.01 -12.78
C GLN A 604 -26.61 -13.07 -12.40
N GLY A 605 -27.50 -12.49 -13.22
CA GLY A 605 -28.92 -12.37 -12.92
C GLY A 605 -29.27 -11.32 -11.87
N ASN A 606 -28.38 -10.35 -11.62
CA ASN A 606 -28.66 -9.18 -10.79
C ASN A 606 -29.54 -8.17 -11.56
N GLY A 607 -30.45 -7.51 -10.85
CA GLY A 607 -31.42 -6.57 -11.42
C GLY A 607 -32.58 -7.21 -12.20
N ILE A 608 -32.61 -8.54 -12.35
CA ILE A 608 -33.72 -9.24 -13.02
C ILE A 608 -34.92 -9.33 -12.07
N LEU A 609 -36.05 -8.74 -12.47
CA LEU A 609 -37.33 -8.86 -11.77
C LEU A 609 -38.27 -9.75 -12.57
N VAL A 610 -38.64 -10.90 -11.99
CA VAL A 610 -39.55 -11.89 -12.61
C VAL A 610 -40.92 -11.74 -11.96
N ILE A 611 -41.92 -11.33 -12.74
CA ILE A 611 -43.33 -11.21 -12.34
C ILE A 611 -44.10 -12.41 -12.88
N ILE A 612 -44.71 -13.16 -11.96
CA ILE A 612 -45.42 -14.42 -12.26
C ILE A 612 -46.94 -14.27 -12.23
N ASP A 613 -47.46 -13.23 -11.59
CA ASP A 613 -48.88 -12.97 -11.49
C ASP A 613 -49.19 -11.51 -11.13
N LYS A 614 -50.47 -11.13 -11.25
CA LYS A 614 -50.99 -9.82 -10.85
C LYS A 614 -52.30 -9.98 -10.08
N ASP A 615 -52.34 -9.40 -8.89
CA ASP A 615 -53.47 -9.41 -7.94
C ASP A 615 -53.90 -7.95 -7.72
N ASP A 616 -54.97 -7.55 -8.40
CA ASP A 616 -55.43 -6.15 -8.53
C ASP A 616 -54.30 -5.20 -9.01
N ASP A 617 -53.88 -4.26 -8.16
CA ASP A 617 -52.83 -3.27 -8.42
C ASP A 617 -51.41 -3.75 -7.99
N LEU A 618 -51.29 -4.99 -7.52
CA LEU A 618 -50.04 -5.55 -7.00
C LEU A 618 -49.53 -6.70 -7.89
N TYR A 619 -48.30 -6.56 -8.36
CA TYR A 619 -47.59 -7.62 -9.08
C TYR A 619 -46.92 -8.57 -8.10
N ILE A 620 -46.99 -9.87 -8.38
CA ILE A 620 -46.39 -10.91 -7.57
C ILE A 620 -45.12 -11.40 -8.27
N SER A 621 -43.98 -11.26 -7.59
CA SER A 621 -42.70 -11.75 -8.09
C SER A 621 -42.52 -13.25 -7.86
N ALA A 622 -41.59 -13.89 -8.57
CA ALA A 622 -41.25 -15.31 -8.37
C ALA A 622 -40.81 -15.67 -6.92
N SER A 623 -40.40 -14.67 -6.14
CA SER A 623 -40.06 -14.83 -4.71
C SER A 623 -41.28 -14.82 -3.77
N GLY A 624 -42.48 -14.55 -4.29
CA GLY A 624 -43.70 -14.30 -3.52
C GLY A 624 -43.85 -12.85 -3.02
N LYS A 625 -42.83 -11.99 -3.19
CA LYS A 625 -42.91 -10.56 -2.82
C LYS A 625 -43.92 -9.84 -3.73
N LYS A 626 -44.80 -9.03 -3.14
CA LYS A 626 -45.72 -8.11 -3.83
C LYS A 626 -45.03 -6.78 -4.20
N TRP A 627 -45.30 -6.28 -5.40
CA TRP A 627 -44.71 -5.07 -5.98
C TRP A 627 -45.81 -4.16 -6.50
N ASN A 628 -45.84 -2.90 -6.06
CA ASN A 628 -46.72 -1.88 -6.63
C ASN A 628 -46.04 -1.15 -7.80
N ASN A 629 -46.81 -0.35 -8.53
CA ASN A 629 -46.29 0.46 -9.65
C ASN A 629 -45.11 1.35 -9.24
N THR A 630 -45.16 1.95 -8.06
CA THR A 630 -44.08 2.81 -7.55
C THR A 630 -42.77 2.04 -7.37
N ALA A 631 -42.82 0.83 -6.82
CA ALA A 631 -41.64 -0.02 -6.62
C ALA A 631 -41.07 -0.52 -7.95
N ILE A 632 -41.92 -0.85 -8.93
CA ILE A 632 -41.46 -1.23 -10.28
C ILE A 632 -40.79 -0.02 -10.96
N ARG A 633 -41.40 1.17 -10.86
CA ARG A 633 -40.83 2.41 -11.38
C ARG A 633 -39.46 2.71 -10.76
N GLN A 634 -39.34 2.50 -9.46
CA GLN A 634 -38.08 2.64 -8.75
C GLN A 634 -37.04 1.61 -9.25
N HIS A 635 -37.43 0.34 -9.41
CA HIS A 635 -36.54 -0.70 -9.94
C HIS A 635 -36.02 -0.38 -11.35
N ILE A 636 -36.88 0.16 -12.23
CA ILE A 636 -36.48 0.61 -13.57
C ILE A 636 -35.46 1.77 -13.46
N ASN A 637 -35.69 2.75 -12.58
CA ASN A 637 -34.73 3.83 -12.33
C ASN A 637 -33.37 3.31 -11.82
N GLU A 638 -33.38 2.30 -10.94
CA GLU A 638 -32.16 1.65 -10.44
C GLU A 638 -31.38 0.97 -11.58
N ILE A 639 -32.07 0.34 -12.54
CA ILE A 639 -31.44 -0.18 -13.77
C ILE A 639 -30.83 0.97 -14.58
N LEU A 640 -31.62 1.99 -14.94
CA LEU A 640 -31.16 3.11 -15.78
C LEU A 640 -29.96 3.85 -15.19
N SER A 641 -29.92 3.99 -13.86
CA SER A 641 -28.82 4.63 -13.12
C SER A 641 -27.56 3.77 -13.00
N GLY A 642 -27.57 2.56 -13.57
CA GLY A 642 -26.38 1.71 -13.66
C GLY A 642 -26.08 0.92 -12.39
N ILE A 643 -27.01 0.81 -11.43
CA ILE A 643 -26.80 0.07 -10.18
C ILE A 643 -26.47 -1.40 -10.46
N TYR A 644 -27.11 -1.97 -11.49
CA TYR A 644 -26.92 -3.37 -11.89
C TYR A 644 -25.93 -3.57 -13.05
N SER A 645 -25.38 -2.48 -13.60
CA SER A 645 -24.38 -2.50 -14.67
C SER A 645 -22.99 -2.81 -14.12
N GLN A 646 -22.19 -3.64 -14.83
CA GLN A 646 -20.87 -4.06 -14.34
C GLN A 646 -19.91 -2.89 -14.06
N ASP A 647 -19.98 -1.85 -14.89
CA ASP A 647 -19.10 -0.68 -14.80
C ASP A 647 -19.78 0.50 -14.07
N GLY A 648 -21.06 0.36 -13.72
CA GLY A 648 -21.84 1.43 -13.11
C GLY A 648 -22.32 2.50 -14.08
N ASP A 649 -22.07 2.31 -15.38
CA ASP A 649 -22.57 3.16 -16.45
C ASP A 649 -24.08 3.05 -16.58
N THR A 650 -24.68 4.08 -17.20
CA THR A 650 -26.10 4.04 -17.57
C THR A 650 -26.43 2.79 -18.38
N ASP A 651 -27.61 2.24 -18.10
CA ASP A 651 -28.09 0.99 -18.66
C ASP A 651 -29.48 1.18 -19.29
N THR A 652 -29.93 0.17 -20.02
CA THR A 652 -31.27 0.09 -20.60
C THR A 652 -32.06 -0.99 -19.84
N ALA A 653 -33.23 -0.63 -19.34
CA ALA A 653 -34.18 -1.59 -18.81
C ALA A 653 -35.04 -2.12 -19.96
N TYR A 654 -35.28 -3.42 -20.03
CA TYR A 654 -36.13 -3.99 -21.06
C TYR A 654 -37.03 -5.11 -20.51
N ILE A 655 -38.15 -5.32 -21.18
CA ILE A 655 -39.20 -6.26 -20.80
C ILE A 655 -39.22 -7.41 -21.78
N GLU A 656 -39.28 -8.61 -21.25
CA GLU A 656 -39.55 -9.83 -22.00
C GLU A 656 -40.82 -10.52 -21.47
N PRO A 657 -41.51 -11.33 -22.30
CA PRO A 657 -42.53 -12.24 -21.81
C PRO A 657 -41.93 -13.22 -20.78
N LEU A 658 -42.76 -13.68 -19.86
CA LEU A 658 -42.36 -14.77 -18.95
C LEU A 658 -42.26 -16.08 -19.74
N ILE A 659 -41.03 -16.55 -19.93
CA ILE A 659 -40.74 -17.84 -20.56
C ILE A 659 -41.30 -18.96 -19.68
N GLN A 660 -42.12 -19.83 -20.28
CA GLN A 660 -42.66 -21.00 -19.59
C GLN A 660 -41.80 -22.20 -19.92
N GLN A 661 -41.15 -22.77 -18.91
CA GLN A 661 -40.25 -23.90 -19.12
C GLN A 661 -40.99 -25.11 -19.74
N HIS A 662 -40.38 -25.71 -20.76
CA HIS A 662 -40.91 -26.88 -21.44
C HIS A 662 -41.15 -28.04 -20.46
N THR A 663 -42.24 -28.80 -20.65
CA THR A 663 -42.73 -29.81 -19.71
C THR A 663 -41.66 -30.85 -19.35
N SER A 664 -40.80 -31.25 -20.29
CA SER A 664 -39.72 -32.21 -20.02
C SER A 664 -38.72 -31.72 -18.98
N LEU A 665 -38.37 -30.43 -18.97
CA LEU A 665 -37.45 -29.84 -18.00
C LEU A 665 -38.18 -29.43 -16.72
N GLN A 666 -39.45 -29.01 -16.83
CA GLN A 666 -40.29 -28.66 -15.68
C GLN A 666 -40.48 -29.84 -14.72
N CYS A 667 -40.57 -31.08 -15.23
CA CYS A 667 -40.61 -32.27 -14.39
C CYS A 667 -39.33 -32.46 -13.57
N LEU A 668 -38.17 -32.15 -14.15
CA LEU A 668 -36.85 -32.33 -13.52
C LEU A 668 -36.51 -31.20 -12.55
N ALA A 669 -36.83 -29.95 -12.92
CA ALA A 669 -36.54 -28.74 -12.16
C ALA A 669 -37.83 -27.93 -11.97
N PRO A 670 -38.59 -28.16 -10.87
CA PRO A 670 -39.91 -27.58 -10.68
C PRO A 670 -39.90 -26.07 -10.38
N TYR A 671 -38.73 -25.49 -10.10
CA TYR A 671 -38.58 -24.07 -9.73
C TYR A 671 -37.69 -23.36 -10.74
N GLY A 672 -38.06 -22.16 -11.19
CA GLY A 672 -37.20 -21.33 -12.05
C GLY A 672 -37.10 -21.80 -13.50
N LEU A 673 -36.09 -21.29 -14.21
CA LEU A 673 -35.84 -21.59 -15.62
C LEU A 673 -34.46 -22.26 -15.76
N SER A 674 -34.44 -23.47 -16.32
CA SER A 674 -33.20 -24.14 -16.71
C SER A 674 -32.68 -23.59 -18.03
N ASP A 675 -31.37 -23.60 -18.19
CA ASP A 675 -30.71 -23.21 -19.43
C ASP A 675 -29.63 -24.22 -19.82
N ILE A 676 -29.38 -24.33 -21.12
CA ILE A 676 -28.37 -25.19 -21.73
C ILE A 676 -27.23 -24.28 -22.19
N ARG A 677 -26.09 -24.41 -21.52
CA ARG A 677 -24.83 -23.74 -21.89
C ARG A 677 -24.12 -24.58 -22.93
N ILE A 678 -23.88 -24.01 -24.10
CA ILE A 678 -23.09 -24.63 -25.17
C ILE A 678 -21.84 -23.79 -25.41
N VAL A 679 -20.68 -24.43 -25.42
CA VAL A 679 -19.39 -23.80 -25.71
C VAL A 679 -18.99 -24.15 -27.14
N ALA A 680 -18.64 -23.14 -27.93
CA ALA A 680 -18.21 -23.28 -29.32
C ALA A 680 -16.88 -22.59 -29.59
N GLY A 681 -16.08 -23.20 -30.47
CA GLY A 681 -14.83 -22.66 -31.00
C GLY A 681 -14.96 -22.39 -32.50
N LYS A 682 -14.96 -21.12 -32.92
CA LYS A 682 -15.22 -20.70 -34.32
C LYS A 682 -16.46 -21.38 -34.96
N GLY A 683 -17.54 -21.51 -34.19
CA GLY A 683 -18.80 -22.10 -34.65
C GLY A 683 -18.90 -23.62 -34.53
N LYS A 684 -17.82 -24.35 -34.27
CA LYS A 684 -17.90 -25.79 -33.93
C LYS A 684 -18.24 -25.97 -32.46
N LEU A 685 -19.21 -26.82 -32.15
CA LEU A 685 -19.58 -27.14 -30.77
C LEU A 685 -18.49 -27.99 -30.10
N ILE A 686 -18.18 -27.66 -28.85
CA ILE A 686 -17.09 -28.27 -28.07
C ILE A 686 -17.62 -28.98 -26.83
N SER A 687 -18.55 -28.37 -26.10
CA SER A 687 -19.15 -28.98 -24.90
C SER A 687 -20.50 -28.36 -24.59
N ALA A 688 -21.42 -29.14 -24.00
CA ALA A 688 -22.73 -28.66 -23.56
C ALA A 688 -23.09 -29.14 -22.16
N MET A 689 -23.76 -28.29 -21.37
CA MET A 689 -24.33 -28.68 -20.09
C MET A 689 -25.70 -28.02 -19.86
N LEU A 690 -26.60 -28.75 -19.22
CA LEU A 690 -27.82 -28.19 -18.65
C LEU A 690 -27.50 -27.63 -17.24
N ARG A 691 -27.87 -26.39 -16.99
CA ARG A 691 -27.84 -25.75 -15.68
C ARG A 691 -29.25 -25.72 -15.14
N MET A 692 -29.45 -26.40 -14.02
CA MET A 692 -30.77 -26.52 -13.41
C MET A 692 -30.85 -25.78 -12.07
N PRO A 693 -31.82 -24.88 -11.92
CA PRO A 693 -32.07 -24.17 -10.66
C PRO A 693 -32.47 -25.11 -9.51
N THR A 694 -32.15 -24.71 -8.29
CA THR A 694 -32.56 -25.38 -7.05
C THR A 694 -33.21 -24.37 -6.10
N LYS A 695 -33.84 -24.84 -5.02
CA LYS A 695 -34.28 -23.99 -3.90
C LYS A 695 -33.11 -23.19 -3.33
N ARG A 696 -31.94 -23.82 -3.22
CA ARG A 696 -30.71 -23.19 -2.70
C ARG A 696 -30.19 -22.06 -3.59
N SER A 697 -30.38 -22.15 -4.91
CA SER A 697 -30.04 -21.08 -5.85
C SER A 697 -31.17 -20.08 -6.06
N SER A 698 -32.21 -20.10 -5.22
CA SER A 698 -33.39 -19.24 -5.31
C SER A 698 -34.05 -19.27 -6.69
N GLY A 699 -34.08 -20.46 -7.33
CA GLY A 699 -34.66 -20.62 -8.66
C GLY A 699 -33.79 -20.12 -9.82
N LYS A 700 -32.50 -19.82 -9.60
CA LYS A 700 -31.58 -19.36 -10.66
C LYS A 700 -30.66 -20.49 -11.14
N ALA A 701 -30.40 -20.57 -12.45
CA ALA A 701 -29.47 -21.51 -13.07
C ALA A 701 -27.98 -21.08 -12.93
N ASN A 702 -27.57 -20.74 -11.70
CA ASN A 702 -26.21 -20.32 -11.37
C ASN A 702 -25.51 -21.37 -10.47
N LEU A 703 -24.51 -22.06 -11.03
CA LEU A 703 -23.78 -23.14 -10.35
C LEU A 703 -23.10 -22.68 -9.04
N HIS A 704 -22.64 -21.42 -8.98
CA HIS A 704 -22.02 -20.87 -7.77
C HIS A 704 -23.04 -20.67 -6.65
N GLN A 705 -24.28 -20.33 -6.99
CA GLN A 705 -25.41 -20.17 -6.07
C GLN A 705 -26.03 -21.53 -5.67
N GLY A 706 -25.54 -22.65 -6.22
CA GLY A 706 -26.00 -24.00 -5.88
C GLY A 706 -26.98 -24.61 -6.88
N ALA A 707 -27.02 -24.12 -8.12
CA ALA A 707 -27.66 -24.83 -9.22
C ALA A 707 -26.91 -26.14 -9.53
N VAL A 708 -27.61 -27.12 -10.10
CA VAL A 708 -27.03 -28.38 -10.57
C VAL A 708 -26.51 -28.19 -11.99
N GLY A 709 -25.29 -28.67 -12.25
CA GLY A 709 -24.76 -28.77 -13.61
C GLY A 709 -24.88 -30.21 -14.08
N VAL A 710 -25.46 -30.41 -15.27
CA VAL A 710 -25.67 -31.73 -15.88
C VAL A 710 -24.97 -31.75 -17.25
N ALA A 711 -24.02 -32.66 -17.42
CA ALA A 711 -23.30 -32.87 -18.68
C ALA A 711 -24.25 -33.44 -19.72
N ILE A 712 -24.20 -32.89 -20.94
CA ILE A 712 -24.95 -33.39 -22.10
C ILE A 712 -23.94 -33.91 -23.12
N ASP A 713 -24.16 -35.13 -23.61
CA ASP A 713 -23.43 -35.69 -24.74
C ASP A 713 -23.82 -34.95 -26.03
N LEU A 714 -22.83 -34.42 -26.76
CA LEU A 714 -23.09 -33.56 -27.92
C LEU A 714 -23.74 -34.30 -29.09
N ASP A 715 -23.40 -35.57 -29.29
CA ASP A 715 -23.87 -36.35 -30.44
C ASP A 715 -25.30 -36.86 -30.24
N THR A 716 -25.64 -37.23 -29.00
CA THR A 716 -26.93 -37.86 -28.68
C THR A 716 -27.94 -36.93 -28.01
N GLY A 717 -27.48 -35.84 -27.37
CA GLY A 717 -28.34 -34.97 -26.56
C GLY A 717 -28.80 -35.61 -25.25
N ILE A 718 -28.15 -36.70 -24.82
CA ILE A 718 -28.49 -37.43 -23.59
C ILE A 718 -27.63 -36.91 -22.44
N THR A 719 -28.25 -36.74 -21.26
CA THR A 719 -27.53 -36.37 -20.05
C THR A 719 -26.71 -37.52 -19.50
N THR A 720 -25.46 -37.27 -19.10
CA THR A 720 -24.52 -38.35 -18.72
C THR A 720 -24.07 -38.28 -17.27
N ARG A 721 -23.83 -37.07 -16.75
CA ARG A 721 -23.28 -36.85 -15.40
C ARG A 721 -23.87 -35.59 -14.79
N CYS A 722 -23.99 -35.56 -13.47
CA CYS A 722 -24.47 -34.38 -12.77
C CYS A 722 -23.54 -34.02 -11.61
N SER A 723 -23.42 -32.73 -11.33
CA SER A 723 -22.64 -32.24 -10.20
C SER A 723 -23.27 -31.01 -9.55
N ILE A 724 -23.09 -30.87 -8.25
CA ILE A 724 -23.46 -29.68 -7.47
C ILE A 724 -22.27 -29.30 -6.58
N LYS A 725 -21.75 -28.08 -6.74
CA LYS A 725 -20.56 -27.58 -6.01
C LYS A 725 -19.37 -28.58 -5.99
N GLY A 726 -19.13 -29.25 -7.12
CA GLY A 726 -18.05 -30.23 -7.29
C GLY A 726 -18.34 -31.64 -6.76
N GLN A 727 -19.50 -31.88 -6.15
CA GLN A 727 -19.93 -33.20 -5.71
C GLN A 727 -20.77 -33.87 -6.81
N SER A 728 -20.44 -35.11 -7.15
CA SER A 728 -21.20 -35.90 -8.13
C SER A 728 -22.54 -36.32 -7.54
N ILE A 729 -23.61 -36.11 -8.30
CA ILE A 729 -24.97 -36.55 -7.95
C ILE A 729 -25.61 -37.23 -9.16
N THR A 730 -26.69 -37.98 -8.93
CA THR A 730 -27.47 -38.63 -10.00
C THR A 730 -28.92 -38.17 -10.03
N HIS A 731 -29.41 -37.61 -8.93
CA HIS A 731 -30.78 -37.13 -8.79
C HIS A 731 -30.81 -35.67 -8.38
N HIS A 732 -31.89 -34.97 -8.73
CA HIS A 732 -32.09 -33.57 -8.37
C HIS A 732 -32.34 -33.43 -6.85
N PRO A 733 -31.68 -32.49 -6.15
CA PRO A 733 -31.67 -32.43 -4.69
C PRO A 733 -33.04 -32.09 -4.07
N ASP A 734 -33.92 -31.40 -4.80
CA ASP A 734 -35.18 -30.88 -4.23
C ASP A 734 -36.41 -31.79 -4.45
N ASN A 735 -36.44 -32.57 -5.52
CA ASN A 735 -37.57 -33.42 -5.94
C ASN A 735 -37.18 -34.89 -6.18
N GLY A 736 -35.88 -35.22 -6.18
CA GLY A 736 -35.40 -36.61 -6.29
C GLY A 736 -35.46 -37.22 -7.69
N GLU A 737 -35.75 -36.44 -8.74
CA GLU A 737 -35.82 -36.94 -10.11
C GLU A 737 -34.45 -37.37 -10.65
N CYS A 738 -34.41 -38.44 -11.45
CA CYS A 738 -33.17 -38.91 -12.07
C CYS A 738 -32.73 -37.95 -13.19
N LEU A 739 -31.46 -37.57 -13.18
CA LEU A 739 -30.90 -36.58 -14.09
C LEU A 739 -29.95 -37.16 -15.13
N VAL A 740 -29.65 -38.45 -15.04
CA VAL A 740 -28.75 -39.18 -15.95
C VAL A 740 -29.58 -40.06 -16.87
N GLY A 741 -29.22 -40.10 -18.15
CA GLY A 741 -29.93 -40.86 -19.18
C GLY A 741 -31.19 -40.15 -19.71
N VAL A 742 -31.33 -38.85 -19.45
CA VAL A 742 -32.46 -38.05 -19.90
C VAL A 742 -32.15 -37.46 -21.28
N SER A 743 -33.07 -37.63 -22.23
CA SER A 743 -32.95 -37.03 -23.56
C SER A 743 -33.45 -35.57 -23.54
N ILE A 744 -32.62 -34.65 -24.01
CA ILE A 744 -32.99 -33.23 -24.16
C ILE A 744 -33.83 -33.08 -25.44
N PRO A 745 -35.06 -32.54 -25.36
CA PRO A 745 -35.88 -32.38 -26.55
C PRO A 745 -35.32 -31.28 -27.47
N PHE A 746 -35.65 -31.35 -28.76
CA PHE A 746 -35.20 -30.41 -29.80
C PHE A 746 -33.68 -30.33 -29.96
N TRP A 747 -32.92 -31.37 -29.56
CA TRP A 747 -31.44 -31.31 -29.53
C TRP A 747 -30.80 -30.88 -30.86
N ASN A 748 -31.27 -31.41 -31.99
CA ASN A 748 -30.75 -31.04 -33.31
C ASN A 748 -31.00 -29.56 -33.66
N GLU A 749 -32.13 -29.01 -33.23
CA GLU A 749 -32.44 -27.57 -33.42
C GLU A 749 -31.54 -26.71 -32.54
N ILE A 750 -31.33 -27.14 -31.29
CA ILE A 750 -30.46 -26.47 -30.30
C ILE A 750 -29.00 -26.42 -30.79
N THR A 751 -28.47 -27.52 -31.31
CA THR A 751 -27.09 -27.56 -31.85
C THR A 751 -26.98 -26.66 -33.08
N THR A 752 -27.92 -26.75 -34.02
CA THR A 752 -27.94 -25.90 -35.22
C THR A 752 -27.97 -24.40 -34.86
N MET A 753 -28.85 -23.98 -33.94
CA MET A 753 -28.90 -22.57 -33.54
C MET A 753 -27.64 -22.09 -32.81
N ALA A 754 -26.98 -22.97 -32.04
CA ALA A 754 -25.74 -22.64 -31.36
C ALA A 754 -24.57 -22.47 -32.36
N GLU A 755 -24.54 -23.27 -33.42
CA GLU A 755 -23.60 -23.10 -34.53
C GLU A 755 -23.88 -21.81 -35.32
N ASP A 756 -25.15 -21.53 -35.64
CA ASP A 756 -25.56 -20.32 -36.36
C ASP A 756 -25.32 -19.03 -35.56
N SER A 757 -25.30 -19.11 -34.22
CA SER A 757 -24.96 -17.98 -33.35
C SER A 757 -23.57 -17.42 -33.64
N TYR A 758 -22.63 -18.25 -34.08
CA TYR A 758 -21.32 -17.79 -34.52
C TYR A 758 -21.39 -16.95 -35.81
N ARG A 759 -22.33 -17.24 -36.72
CA ARG A 759 -22.53 -16.43 -37.93
C ARG A 759 -23.07 -15.04 -37.59
N ALA A 760 -23.96 -14.97 -36.60
CA ALA A 760 -24.50 -13.72 -36.09
C ALA A 760 -23.45 -12.87 -35.37
N ILE A 761 -22.65 -13.50 -34.50
CA ILE A 761 -21.65 -12.84 -33.66
C ILE A 761 -20.36 -13.67 -33.69
N PRO A 762 -19.44 -13.38 -34.63
CA PRO A 762 -18.30 -14.25 -34.95
C PRO A 762 -17.16 -14.16 -33.93
N LEU A 763 -17.44 -14.68 -32.73
CA LEU A 763 -16.48 -14.86 -31.65
C LEU A 763 -15.78 -16.21 -31.81
N GLY A 764 -14.44 -16.20 -31.82
CA GLY A 764 -13.62 -17.40 -31.86
C GLY A 764 -13.82 -18.32 -30.64
N TYR A 765 -14.09 -17.75 -29.46
CA TYR A 765 -14.56 -18.49 -28.29
C TYR A 765 -15.91 -17.92 -27.83
N LEU A 766 -16.94 -18.75 -27.90
CA LEU A 766 -18.34 -18.37 -27.71
C LEU A 766 -19.04 -19.32 -26.74
N GLY A 767 -19.83 -18.76 -25.83
CA GLY A 767 -20.82 -19.51 -25.06
C GLY A 767 -22.22 -19.08 -25.50
N VAL A 768 -23.11 -20.03 -25.70
CA VAL A 768 -24.52 -19.80 -26.05
C VAL A 768 -25.38 -20.38 -24.93
N ASP A 769 -26.30 -19.59 -24.41
CA ASP A 769 -27.26 -20.01 -23.39
C ASP A 769 -28.64 -20.16 -24.02
N VAL A 770 -29.16 -21.39 -24.02
CA VAL A 770 -30.43 -21.74 -24.64
C VAL A 770 -31.42 -22.16 -23.56
N CYS A 771 -32.64 -21.62 -23.56
CA CYS A 771 -33.74 -22.16 -22.76
C CYS A 771 -34.78 -22.85 -23.64
N LEU A 772 -35.59 -23.71 -23.03
CA LEU A 772 -36.69 -24.38 -23.73
C LEU A 772 -38.01 -23.82 -23.25
N ASP A 773 -38.69 -23.08 -24.12
CA ASP A 773 -40.05 -22.61 -23.91
C ASP A 773 -41.07 -23.70 -24.26
N LYS A 774 -42.18 -23.73 -23.53
CA LYS A 774 -43.26 -24.69 -23.69
C LYS A 774 -43.95 -24.58 -25.04
N ASP A 775 -44.14 -23.36 -25.54
CA ASP A 775 -44.94 -23.11 -26.75
C ASP A 775 -44.05 -22.78 -27.96
N LYS A 776 -42.93 -22.08 -27.74
CA LYS A 776 -42.01 -21.64 -28.80
C LYS A 776 -40.83 -22.59 -29.04
N GLY A 777 -40.62 -23.59 -28.18
CA GLY A 777 -39.46 -24.47 -28.28
C GLY A 777 -38.15 -23.79 -27.85
N PRO A 778 -37.00 -24.14 -28.47
CA PRO A 778 -35.70 -23.62 -28.05
C PRO A 778 -35.51 -22.13 -28.39
N LEU A 779 -35.03 -21.35 -27.42
CA LEU A 779 -34.78 -19.90 -27.53
C LEU A 779 -33.39 -19.56 -26.97
N ILE A 780 -32.63 -18.71 -27.66
CA ILE A 780 -31.36 -18.20 -27.14
C ILE A 780 -31.60 -17.06 -26.16
N LEU A 781 -31.19 -17.24 -24.91
CA LEU A 781 -31.27 -16.24 -23.85
C LEU A 781 -30.16 -15.20 -23.96
N GLU A 782 -28.92 -15.65 -24.11
CA GLU A 782 -27.75 -14.79 -24.24
C GLU A 782 -26.60 -15.50 -24.96
N VAL A 783 -25.70 -14.70 -25.53
CA VAL A 783 -24.38 -15.14 -25.96
C VAL A 783 -23.32 -14.52 -25.08
N ASN A 784 -22.24 -15.24 -24.82
CA ASN A 784 -21.18 -14.82 -23.93
C ASN A 784 -19.83 -15.00 -24.59
N GLY A 785 -19.05 -13.92 -24.73
CA GLY A 785 -17.69 -13.98 -25.27
C GLY A 785 -16.61 -14.42 -24.27
N ARG A 786 -16.99 -14.73 -23.03
CA ARG A 786 -16.10 -15.19 -21.95
C ARG A 786 -16.77 -16.27 -21.08
N PRO A 787 -17.25 -17.38 -21.68
CA PRO A 787 -17.99 -18.39 -20.93
C PRO A 787 -17.16 -18.99 -19.78
N GLY A 788 -17.87 -19.44 -18.74
CA GLY A 788 -17.28 -20.07 -17.56
C GLY A 788 -16.65 -21.42 -17.86
N LEU A 789 -15.76 -21.86 -16.98
CA LEU A 789 -14.97 -23.09 -17.16
C LEU A 789 -15.47 -24.28 -16.32
N GLU A 790 -16.53 -24.10 -15.52
CA GLU A 790 -17.09 -25.17 -14.66
C GLU A 790 -17.65 -26.35 -15.45
N ILE A 791 -18.03 -26.15 -16.71
CA ILE A 791 -18.50 -27.24 -17.58
C ILE A 791 -17.48 -28.38 -17.68
N GLN A 792 -16.18 -28.09 -17.53
CA GLN A 792 -15.12 -29.12 -17.47
C GLN A 792 -15.27 -30.04 -16.25
N ASN A 793 -15.60 -29.49 -15.09
CA ASN A 793 -15.84 -30.26 -13.86
C ASN A 793 -17.13 -31.08 -13.96
N VAL A 794 -18.18 -30.50 -14.56
CA VAL A 794 -19.48 -31.19 -14.78
C VAL A 794 -19.29 -32.42 -15.66
N HIS A 795 -18.54 -32.28 -16.76
CA HIS A 795 -18.19 -33.39 -17.66
C HIS A 795 -17.13 -34.34 -17.08
N ASN A 796 -16.41 -33.91 -16.05
CA ASN A 796 -15.17 -34.54 -15.60
C ASN A 796 -14.14 -34.71 -16.74
N ARG A 797 -14.05 -33.71 -17.63
CA ARG A 797 -13.22 -33.72 -18.82
C ARG A 797 -12.79 -32.30 -19.22
N GLY A 798 -11.51 -32.12 -19.54
CA GLY A 798 -11.01 -30.90 -20.17
C GLY A 798 -11.30 -30.87 -21.68
N PHE A 799 -11.54 -29.69 -22.24
CA PHE A 799 -11.87 -29.51 -23.67
C PHE A 799 -10.84 -28.68 -24.45
N GLY A 800 -9.70 -28.35 -23.84
CA GLY A 800 -8.71 -27.42 -24.40
C GLY A 800 -8.17 -27.84 -25.76
N ASN A 801 -7.84 -29.12 -25.94
CA ASN A 801 -7.33 -29.67 -27.20
C ASN A 801 -8.36 -29.51 -28.34
N GLU A 802 -9.62 -29.86 -28.07
CA GLU A 802 -10.71 -29.75 -29.04
C GLU A 802 -10.97 -28.30 -29.41
N LEU A 803 -11.00 -27.42 -28.41
CA LEU A 803 -11.19 -25.99 -28.62
C LEU A 803 -10.06 -25.38 -29.45
N SER A 804 -8.79 -25.68 -29.12
CA SER A 804 -7.63 -25.24 -29.89
C SER A 804 -7.65 -25.79 -31.32
N SER A 805 -8.01 -27.07 -31.49
CA SER A 805 -8.10 -27.68 -32.82
C SER A 805 -9.14 -26.98 -33.68
N SER A 806 -10.31 -26.67 -33.12
CA SER A 806 -11.38 -26.01 -33.85
C SER A 806 -11.01 -24.59 -34.27
N ILE A 807 -10.41 -23.82 -33.35
CA ILE A 807 -10.06 -22.43 -33.61
C ILE A 807 -8.90 -22.31 -34.61
N ASN A 808 -8.00 -23.29 -34.69
CA ASN A 808 -6.85 -23.28 -35.60
C ASN A 808 -7.11 -23.97 -36.95
N ALA A 809 -8.16 -24.79 -37.09
CA ALA A 809 -8.46 -25.53 -38.32
C ALA A 809 -9.07 -24.68 -39.46
N SER A 810 -9.31 -23.39 -39.21
CA SER A 810 -9.90 -22.42 -40.14
C SER A 810 -9.13 -21.10 -40.11
#